data_AF-A0A952MDK8-F1
#
_entry.id   AF-A0A952MDK8-F1
#
_cell.length_a   1.000
_cell.length_b   1.000
_cell.length_c   1.000
_cell.angle_alpha   90.00
_cell.angle_beta   90.00
_cell.angle_gamma   90.00
#
_symmetry.space_group_name_H-M   'P 1'
#
loop_
_entity.id
_entity.type
_entity.pdbx_description
1 polymer ?
#
loop_
_entity_poly.entity_id
_entity_poly.type
_entity_poly.pdbx_seq_one_letter_code
_entity_poly.pdbx_strand_id
1 'polypeptide(L)'
;MAAFYLRRLLVCLLFVLPAIGFSQAPGNGMFVAYNSDGNHGFAFVTFVDVPNGTVVRFNDNEWNGLAIGSGGAFNGGESAINWTNSTGNTIFAGTVITITNLNTTPAASIGTMSGGAMTLENDNEVIYMFIGTNASTPTTFITAIANNGFSVANGQLTNTGLTAGTTATAITGGQDITVYNGSINCTGTLTTCAAAIAAPANWVSQNTGGDDSIGTPPNFPGSVPCNFYGVAFGTVTYYSRNATSGGQWDSNTAWTLNSDGSGGPLAAGVWPRRHDNVVIRSGHTIVVNATNDNRSCGVSPDGLGQPNIGPFVSSNLLMFYHTGDITIGGTLNVTGIEMMTGGYTRVLAGGTFSLGSNLVQVGYLEVDAGSTFSSLDDLILTGNSVTIINTNSTSTDDLIIDHTNATLCGTGTATLQNGSGSQVTYSNGGTVNQICTSFTINCTGVGCTGFPVVGTTPVVTGITGPAGVGSNAGDSFLKIWFKVDNGLNTTGTTINSWANSAGVSALNISETGGQRPTLVAGVVNGYPEVSFNGSNRLRSGLTLTTSNFVTNQASSFVVNKADNTTQTSCVYLTDPLEANRFANHIPWGGTVYYDFGTCCGTDARIEVGGLAGLTNYSIWSYDANSASGKQLYRNGTELQNRAGISTYSSHATHRFNIGGNTTGSGGFEGDVTEVIIFNARINQAQRVLIQNYLSAKYAIALTAQDLYTMDDPGNGNFDFEVAGIGQASDGSRHIDAKGSGAVRMWNPNGLSNNEFMIWGHNGLPFTGGNTAVDGVIIRERLNRVWRVSENSDVGSVSISVDLAGTLGSALGSNLRLLIDRDGDGFADNDVTPIAGSFSGTVVTFSGVNFQNGDRFTIGNTNLALPLPIELLAFEASVIQNEILLQWSTATELNNDYFTIQRSYNGESWDAIATIKGAGNSLVRTDYETTDTNPLMGVSYYRLKQTDFDGTSTYSSVKRVQVDERYQLKAYPNPTTGKLTVTTGFNLEPQDIRLLNTIGQQVPIQVHQQGGEAEIEAINPPPGIYILQVRKGFWQQSLRIRID
;
A
#
# COMPACT_ATOMS: atom_id res chain seq x y z
N MET A 1 -38.68 -36.23 -60.76
CA MET A 1 -38.42 -35.49 -62.01
C MET A 1 -37.56 -34.29 -61.60
N ALA A 2 -36.23 -34.26 -61.79
CA ALA A 2 -35.51 -34.22 -63.08
C ALA A 2 -36.14 -33.14 -64.00
N ALA A 3 -35.48 -32.11 -64.51
CA ALA A 3 -34.05 -31.87 -64.71
C ALA A 3 -33.84 -30.42 -65.21
N PHE A 4 -32.68 -29.83 -64.88
CA PHE A 4 -31.69 -29.21 -65.81
C PHE A 4 -32.09 -28.02 -66.72
N TYR A 5 -31.26 -27.01 -67.04
CA TYR A 5 -29.93 -26.51 -66.65
C TYR A 5 -29.65 -25.26 -67.55
N LEU A 6 -28.71 -24.40 -67.14
CA LEU A 6 -27.71 -23.69 -67.99
C LEU A 6 -27.91 -22.21 -68.48
N ARG A 7 -27.16 -21.33 -67.79
CA ARG A 7 -26.19 -20.28 -68.26
C ARG A 7 -26.59 -18.86 -68.77
N ARG A 8 -26.07 -17.89 -68.00
CA ARG A 8 -25.14 -16.76 -68.31
C ARG A 8 -25.56 -15.64 -69.28
N LEU A 9 -25.58 -14.40 -68.77
CA LEU A 9 -24.79 -13.23 -69.25
C LEU A 9 -24.88 -12.11 -68.17
N LEU A 10 -23.86 -11.90 -67.34
CA LEU A 10 -22.77 -10.91 -67.46
C LEU A 10 -23.21 -9.42 -67.48
N VAL A 11 -23.26 -8.79 -66.30
CA VAL A 11 -23.00 -7.35 -66.13
C VAL A 11 -22.10 -7.19 -64.90
N CYS A 12 -20.79 -7.21 -65.14
CA CYS A 12 -19.80 -6.66 -64.22
C CYS A 12 -19.93 -5.12 -64.29
N LEU A 13 -20.59 -4.51 -63.30
CA LEU A 13 -20.31 -3.12 -62.98
C LEU A 13 -19.23 -3.13 -61.89
N LEU A 14 -18.02 -2.73 -62.28
CA LEU A 14 -16.93 -2.41 -61.36
C LEU A 14 -17.40 -1.35 -60.38
N PHE A 15 -17.72 -1.74 -59.14
CA PHE A 15 -17.45 -0.88 -57.99
C PHE A 15 -16.01 -1.16 -57.58
N VAL A 16 -15.08 -0.34 -58.07
CA VAL A 16 -13.79 -0.15 -57.40
C VAL A 16 -14.13 0.53 -56.08
N LEU A 17 -14.24 -0.27 -55.02
CA LEU A 17 -14.16 0.26 -53.65
C LEU A 17 -12.79 0.97 -53.54
N PRO A 18 -12.73 2.25 -53.16
CA PRO A 18 -11.45 2.86 -52.86
C PRO A 18 -10.86 2.08 -51.69
N ALA A 19 -9.59 1.67 -51.80
CA ALA A 19 -8.84 1.19 -50.66
C ALA A 19 -9.02 2.22 -49.53
N ILE A 20 -9.54 1.78 -48.38
CA ILE A 20 -9.78 2.63 -47.22
C ILE A 20 -8.46 3.33 -46.91
N GLY A 21 -8.42 4.65 -47.12
CA GLY A 21 -7.21 5.44 -47.05
C GLY A 21 -6.65 5.46 -45.63
N PHE A 22 -5.43 4.97 -45.48
CA PHE A 22 -4.62 5.18 -44.30
C PHE A 22 -4.24 6.67 -44.20
N SER A 23 -4.89 7.43 -43.32
CA SER A 23 -4.59 8.85 -43.12
C SER A 23 -3.66 9.04 -41.92
N GLN A 24 -2.44 9.52 -42.18
CA GLN A 24 -1.46 9.95 -41.18
C GLN A 24 -1.34 11.48 -41.21
N ALA A 25 -1.24 12.12 -40.05
CA ALA A 25 -0.99 13.55 -39.90
C ALA A 25 0.40 13.84 -39.29
N PRO A 26 0.92 15.07 -39.40
CA PRO A 26 2.09 15.52 -38.66
C PRO A 26 2.05 15.12 -37.18
N GLY A 27 3.10 14.45 -36.70
CA GLY A 27 3.24 13.96 -35.33
C GLY A 27 2.54 12.63 -35.03
N ASN A 28 2.00 11.92 -36.03
CA ASN A 28 1.45 10.55 -35.85
C ASN A 28 2.53 9.45 -35.88
N GLY A 29 3.79 9.83 -35.96
CA GLY A 29 4.95 8.99 -35.68
C GLY A 29 6.12 9.90 -35.31
N MET A 30 7.11 9.35 -34.62
CA MET A 30 8.29 10.09 -34.16
C MET A 30 9.53 9.22 -34.30
N PHE A 31 10.68 9.80 -34.66
CA PHE A 31 11.96 9.13 -34.51
C PHE A 31 12.33 9.01 -33.03
N VAL A 32 12.91 7.89 -32.63
CA VAL A 32 13.34 7.58 -31.26
C VAL A 32 14.80 7.13 -31.17
N ALA A 33 15.44 6.95 -32.32
CA ALA A 33 16.89 6.76 -32.42
C ALA A 33 17.41 7.16 -33.80
N TYR A 34 18.67 7.56 -33.85
CA TYR A 34 19.44 7.89 -35.05
C TYR A 34 20.88 7.41 -34.87
N ASN A 35 21.47 6.88 -35.93
CA ASN A 35 22.86 6.46 -35.99
C ASN A 35 23.46 6.73 -37.37
N SER A 36 24.52 7.53 -37.45
CA SER A 36 25.31 7.77 -38.66
C SER A 36 26.75 7.24 -38.57
N ASP A 37 27.17 6.59 -37.49
CA ASP A 37 28.51 5.98 -37.39
C ASP A 37 28.46 4.45 -37.58
N GLY A 38 29.57 3.88 -38.07
CA GLY A 38 29.81 2.43 -38.21
C GLY A 38 28.87 1.66 -39.14
N ASN A 39 27.62 1.48 -38.72
CA ASN A 39 26.58 0.69 -39.38
C ASN A 39 25.20 1.36 -39.25
N HIS A 40 25.15 2.61 -39.74
CA HIS A 40 24.03 3.57 -39.79
C HIS A 40 22.62 2.96 -39.74
N GLY A 41 21.71 3.64 -39.06
CA GLY A 41 20.31 3.23 -38.90
C GLY A 41 19.47 4.23 -38.12
N PHE A 42 18.19 3.93 -37.95
CA PHE A 42 17.29 4.75 -37.14
C PHE A 42 16.17 3.90 -36.56
N ALA A 43 15.46 4.42 -35.57
CA ALA A 43 14.23 3.82 -35.07
C ALA A 43 13.12 4.86 -34.99
N PHE A 44 11.88 4.42 -35.22
CA PHE A 44 10.70 5.27 -35.14
C PHE A 44 9.54 4.56 -34.46
N VAL A 45 8.74 5.33 -33.74
CA VAL A 45 7.46 4.90 -33.17
C VAL A 45 6.32 5.42 -34.01
N THR A 46 5.28 4.60 -34.20
CA THR A 46 4.01 5.04 -34.80
C THR A 46 2.98 5.24 -33.69
N PHE A 47 2.19 6.30 -33.75
CA PHE A 47 1.21 6.66 -32.71
C PHE A 47 -0.23 6.28 -33.07
N VAL A 48 -0.38 5.58 -34.17
CA VAL A 48 -1.64 5.14 -34.74
C VAL A 48 -1.42 3.80 -35.42
N ASP A 49 -2.45 2.96 -35.42
CA ASP A 49 -2.37 1.60 -35.98
C ASP A 49 -2.06 1.62 -37.46
N VAL A 50 -1.05 0.87 -37.90
CA VAL A 50 -0.56 0.76 -39.27
C VAL A 50 -1.09 -0.53 -39.93
N PRO A 51 -2.06 -0.48 -40.87
CA PRO A 51 -2.57 -1.66 -41.56
C PRO A 51 -1.49 -2.39 -42.38
N ASN A 52 -1.69 -3.69 -42.62
CA ASN A 52 -0.88 -4.44 -43.57
C ASN A 52 -0.92 -3.81 -44.97
N GLY A 53 0.22 -3.81 -45.65
CA GLY A 53 0.42 -3.18 -46.96
C GLY A 53 0.71 -1.68 -46.91
N THR A 54 0.69 -1.03 -45.74
CA THR A 54 1.04 0.39 -45.62
C THR A 54 2.49 0.63 -45.99
N VAL A 55 2.74 1.62 -46.86
CA VAL A 55 4.09 2.04 -47.28
C VAL A 55 4.41 3.41 -46.70
N VAL A 56 5.38 3.45 -45.78
CA VAL A 56 5.99 4.68 -45.26
C VAL A 56 7.31 4.92 -45.98
N ARG A 57 7.62 6.18 -46.25
CA ARG A 57 8.80 6.57 -47.03
C ARG A 57 9.71 7.45 -46.21
N PHE A 58 11.00 7.24 -46.43
CA PHE A 58 12.08 7.97 -45.80
C PHE A 58 12.95 8.59 -46.88
N ASN A 59 13.31 9.85 -46.70
CA ASN A 59 14.16 10.59 -47.62
C ASN A 59 15.08 11.51 -46.80
N ASP A 60 16.35 11.51 -47.15
CA ASP A 60 17.41 12.32 -46.55
C ASP A 60 17.58 13.68 -47.27
N ASN A 61 17.30 13.74 -48.57
CA ASN A 61 17.35 14.98 -49.37
C ASN A 61 16.60 16.15 -48.72
N GLU A 62 17.15 17.37 -48.84
CA GLU A 62 16.54 18.54 -48.22
C GLU A 62 15.28 19.02 -48.95
N TRP A 63 14.30 19.45 -48.16
CA TRP A 63 13.06 20.03 -48.66
C TRP A 63 13.26 21.48 -49.14
N ASN A 64 12.73 21.82 -50.32
CA ASN A 64 12.87 23.16 -50.89
C ASN A 64 12.00 24.25 -50.21
N GLY A 65 11.16 23.87 -49.24
CA GLY A 65 10.35 24.79 -48.43
C GLY A 65 9.08 25.32 -49.11
N LEU A 66 8.80 24.93 -50.36
CA LEU A 66 7.55 25.28 -51.04
C LEU A 66 6.42 24.31 -50.64
N ALA A 67 5.16 24.72 -50.79
CA ALA A 67 4.03 23.88 -50.38
C ALA A 67 3.83 22.66 -51.28
N ILE A 68 3.36 21.55 -50.69
CA ILE A 68 3.00 20.32 -51.42
C ILE A 68 1.97 20.65 -52.51
N GLY A 69 2.15 20.06 -53.70
CA GLY A 69 1.31 20.33 -54.87
C GLY A 69 1.47 21.73 -55.49
N SER A 70 2.34 22.57 -54.91
CA SER A 70 2.49 24.00 -55.19
C SER A 70 3.94 24.41 -55.51
N GLY A 71 4.76 23.44 -55.93
CA GLY A 71 6.20 23.61 -56.18
C GLY A 71 7.11 22.90 -55.16
N GLY A 72 6.55 22.33 -54.09
CA GLY A 72 7.29 21.56 -53.09
C GLY A 72 7.97 20.32 -53.69
N ALA A 73 9.28 20.21 -53.48
CA ALA A 73 10.08 19.06 -53.90
C ALA A 73 11.30 18.88 -52.99
N PHE A 74 11.76 17.65 -52.85
CA PHE A 74 13.12 17.37 -52.38
C PHE A 74 14.12 17.80 -53.44
N ASN A 75 15.32 18.21 -53.02
CA ASN A 75 16.43 18.37 -53.94
C ASN A 75 16.91 16.99 -54.46
N GLY A 76 18.00 16.97 -55.22
CA GLY A 76 18.60 15.73 -55.68
C GLY A 76 20.04 15.64 -55.23
N GLY A 77 20.52 14.43 -54.98
CA GLY A 77 21.88 14.18 -54.53
C GLY A 77 21.99 12.93 -53.67
N GLU A 78 20.89 12.55 -53.01
CA GLU A 78 20.89 11.50 -51.98
C GLU A 78 19.82 10.44 -52.25
N SER A 79 19.48 9.64 -51.23
CA SER A 79 18.78 8.36 -51.39
C SER A 79 17.38 8.37 -50.76
N ALA A 80 16.53 7.45 -51.20
CA ALA A 80 15.20 7.32 -50.61
C ALA A 80 14.81 5.86 -50.51
N ILE A 81 14.21 5.51 -49.38
CA ILE A 81 13.84 4.14 -49.05
C ILE A 81 12.38 4.08 -48.61
N ASN A 82 11.79 2.90 -48.75
CA ASN A 82 10.44 2.63 -48.35
C ASN A 82 10.45 1.48 -47.33
N TRP A 83 9.66 1.66 -46.28
CA TRP A 83 9.30 0.60 -45.37
C TRP A 83 7.85 0.21 -45.62
N THR A 84 7.59 -1.10 -45.69
CA THR A 84 6.24 -1.64 -45.86
C THR A 84 5.89 -2.49 -44.65
N ASN A 85 4.71 -2.26 -44.07
CA ASN A 85 4.11 -3.25 -43.18
C ASN A 85 3.71 -4.47 -44.03
N SER A 86 4.58 -5.47 -44.12
CA SER A 86 4.34 -6.71 -44.86
C SER A 86 4.09 -7.91 -43.93
N THR A 87 3.67 -7.65 -42.69
CA THR A 87 3.50 -8.69 -41.66
C THR A 87 2.27 -9.57 -41.88
N GLY A 88 1.44 -9.26 -42.88
CA GLY A 88 0.13 -9.88 -43.08
C GLY A 88 -0.95 -9.33 -42.15
N ASN A 89 -0.59 -8.44 -41.20
CA ASN A 89 -1.43 -8.01 -40.09
C ASN A 89 -1.23 -6.50 -39.79
N THR A 90 -2.02 -5.95 -38.86
CA THR A 90 -1.81 -4.57 -38.35
C THR A 90 -0.46 -4.45 -37.63
N ILE A 91 0.07 -3.24 -37.46
CA ILE A 91 1.05 -2.90 -36.43
C ILE A 91 0.42 -1.84 -35.53
N PHE A 92 0.30 -2.10 -34.23
CA PHE A 92 -0.42 -1.20 -33.32
C PHE A 92 0.36 0.07 -32.99
N ALA A 93 -0.37 1.14 -32.69
CA ALA A 93 0.16 2.36 -32.11
C ALA A 93 1.05 2.08 -30.88
N GLY A 94 2.10 2.86 -30.70
CA GLY A 94 3.15 2.68 -29.69
C GLY A 94 4.31 1.80 -30.15
N THR A 95 4.11 0.94 -31.16
CA THR A 95 5.16 0.01 -31.62
C THR A 95 6.35 0.77 -32.22
N VAL A 96 7.56 0.44 -31.77
CA VAL A 96 8.82 0.96 -32.30
C VAL A 96 9.37 0.02 -33.35
N ILE A 97 9.73 0.58 -34.50
CA ILE A 97 10.32 -0.12 -35.65
C ILE A 97 11.75 0.39 -35.82
N THR A 98 12.69 -0.55 -35.83
CA THR A 98 14.13 -0.25 -35.94
C THR A 98 14.60 -0.66 -37.32
N ILE A 99 15.30 0.24 -38.01
CA ILE A 99 15.95 0.01 -39.30
C ILE A 99 17.46 -0.04 -39.08
N THR A 100 18.07 -1.18 -39.39
CA THR A 100 19.52 -1.39 -39.29
C THR A 100 20.13 -1.62 -40.68
N ASN A 101 21.47 -1.58 -40.77
CA ASN A 101 22.23 -1.83 -42.00
C ASN A 101 21.84 -0.86 -43.13
N LEU A 102 21.51 0.39 -42.79
CA LEU A 102 20.91 1.36 -43.69
C LEU A 102 21.82 1.67 -44.89
N ASN A 103 23.13 1.75 -44.64
CA ASN A 103 24.18 2.02 -45.63
C ASN A 103 24.57 0.79 -46.47
N THR A 104 23.96 -0.38 -46.24
CA THR A 104 24.22 -1.61 -47.03
C THR A 104 22.92 -2.23 -47.54
N THR A 105 22.32 -3.17 -46.80
CA THR A 105 21.01 -3.77 -47.12
C THR A 105 20.08 -3.50 -45.96
N PRO A 106 19.26 -2.42 -46.03
CA PRO A 106 18.38 -2.02 -44.93
C PRO A 106 17.49 -3.17 -44.47
N ALA A 107 17.47 -3.40 -43.16
CA ALA A 107 16.66 -4.43 -42.52
C ALA A 107 15.75 -3.79 -41.46
N ALA A 108 14.47 -4.14 -41.47
CA ALA A 108 13.51 -3.66 -40.48
C ALA A 108 13.27 -4.73 -39.40
N SER A 109 13.13 -4.32 -38.13
CA SER A 109 12.74 -5.21 -37.04
C SER A 109 11.33 -5.79 -37.23
N ILE A 110 10.44 -5.05 -37.89
CA ILE A 110 9.08 -5.46 -38.27
C ILE A 110 8.81 -4.93 -39.68
N GLY A 111 8.26 -5.74 -40.58
CA GLY A 111 7.95 -5.34 -41.96
C GLY A 111 9.12 -5.58 -42.92
N THR A 112 9.07 -4.97 -44.12
CA THR A 112 10.10 -5.13 -45.16
C THR A 112 10.57 -3.80 -45.70
N MET A 113 11.86 -3.75 -46.06
CA MET A 113 12.48 -2.59 -46.70
C MET A 113 12.52 -2.77 -48.22
N SER A 114 12.36 -1.66 -48.95
CA SER A 114 12.57 -1.60 -50.40
C SER A 114 13.11 -0.24 -50.81
N GLY A 115 14.03 -0.22 -51.78
CA GLY A 115 14.92 0.92 -52.03
C GLY A 115 16.37 0.47 -51.89
N GLY A 116 17.32 1.28 -52.39
CA GLY A 116 18.75 0.99 -52.23
C GLY A 116 19.25 1.24 -50.81
N ALA A 117 20.57 1.24 -50.64
CA ALA A 117 21.19 1.77 -49.42
C ALA A 117 20.92 3.27 -49.28
N MET A 118 20.89 3.75 -48.03
CA MET A 118 20.83 5.16 -47.65
C MET A 118 21.97 5.40 -46.67
N THR A 119 22.78 6.43 -46.92
CA THR A 119 23.95 6.76 -46.09
C THR A 119 23.67 8.07 -45.39
N LEU A 120 23.79 8.07 -44.07
CA LEU A 120 23.57 9.26 -43.24
C LEU A 120 24.92 9.92 -42.95
N GLU A 121 25.00 11.23 -43.12
CA GLU A 121 26.19 12.02 -42.78
C GLU A 121 26.29 12.32 -41.28
N ASN A 122 27.53 12.55 -40.82
CA ASN A 122 27.83 12.81 -39.41
C ASN A 122 27.47 14.23 -38.94
N ASP A 123 27.17 15.15 -39.86
CA ASP A 123 26.71 16.50 -39.55
C ASP A 123 25.73 17.01 -40.61
N ASN A 124 24.83 17.90 -40.21
CA ASN A 124 23.81 18.53 -41.06
C ASN A 124 22.87 17.56 -41.80
N GLU A 125 22.65 16.39 -41.22
CA GLU A 125 21.78 15.35 -41.78
C GLU A 125 20.33 15.50 -41.31
N VAL A 126 19.39 15.14 -42.18
CA VAL A 126 17.95 15.14 -41.89
C VAL A 126 17.30 13.89 -42.45
N ILE A 127 16.32 13.33 -41.74
CA ILE A 127 15.48 12.27 -42.29
C ILE A 127 14.03 12.70 -42.20
N TYR A 128 13.34 12.75 -43.33
CA TYR A 128 11.90 12.97 -43.40
C TYR A 128 11.16 11.64 -43.48
N MET A 129 10.18 11.45 -42.60
CA MET A 129 9.22 10.35 -42.68
C MET A 129 7.89 10.87 -43.24
N PHE A 130 7.38 10.25 -44.30
CA PHE A 130 6.15 10.72 -44.96
C PHE A 130 5.36 9.62 -45.68
N ILE A 131 4.10 9.93 -46.00
CA ILE A 131 3.31 9.20 -47.01
C ILE A 131 3.32 10.00 -48.31
N GLY A 132 3.44 9.31 -49.44
CA GLY A 132 3.55 9.94 -50.75
C GLY A 132 3.13 9.02 -51.90
N THR A 133 3.26 9.52 -53.12
CA THR A 133 3.06 8.69 -54.33
C THR A 133 4.31 7.86 -54.65
N ASN A 134 5.49 8.37 -54.30
CA ASN A 134 6.80 7.70 -54.43
C ASN A 134 7.78 8.23 -53.36
N ALA A 135 9.01 7.71 -53.36
CA ALA A 135 10.06 8.02 -52.38
C ALA A 135 10.61 9.46 -52.43
N SER A 136 10.13 10.31 -53.34
CA SER A 136 10.53 11.72 -53.45
C SER A 136 9.34 12.68 -53.56
N THR A 137 8.10 12.20 -53.46
CA THR A 137 6.90 13.03 -53.64
C THR A 137 5.95 12.86 -52.44
N PRO A 138 6.11 13.69 -51.39
CA PRO A 138 5.26 13.64 -50.21
C PRO A 138 3.85 14.15 -50.53
N THR A 139 2.85 13.44 -50.02
CA THR A 139 1.48 13.97 -49.88
C THR A 139 1.26 14.50 -48.46
N THR A 140 1.87 13.85 -47.47
CA THR A 140 1.80 14.27 -46.05
C THR A 140 3.09 13.91 -45.32
N PHE A 141 3.74 14.89 -44.69
CA PHE A 141 4.84 14.64 -43.76
C PHE A 141 4.32 14.15 -42.41
N ILE A 142 4.99 13.14 -41.85
CA ILE A 142 4.67 12.56 -40.54
C ILE A 142 5.59 13.14 -39.47
N THR A 143 6.90 13.08 -39.68
CA THR A 143 7.91 13.63 -38.76
C THR A 143 9.23 13.83 -39.49
N ALA A 144 10.17 14.50 -38.82
CA ALA A 144 11.54 14.62 -39.27
C ALA A 144 12.48 14.58 -38.05
N ILE A 145 13.70 14.10 -38.25
CA ILE A 145 14.79 14.23 -37.30
C ILE A 145 15.99 14.86 -38.00
N ALA A 146 16.66 15.81 -37.35
CA ALA A 146 17.92 16.36 -37.82
C ALA A 146 18.99 16.25 -36.73
N ASN A 147 20.22 15.90 -37.10
CA ASN A 147 21.32 15.72 -36.16
C ASN A 147 22.04 17.03 -35.78
N ASN A 148 21.75 18.13 -36.49
CA ASN A 148 22.26 19.47 -36.20
C ASN A 148 21.21 20.58 -36.38
N GLY A 149 19.97 20.31 -35.96
CA GLY A 149 18.83 21.21 -36.06
C GLY A 149 18.35 21.44 -37.50
N PHE A 150 17.18 22.06 -37.64
CA PHE A 150 16.57 22.32 -38.95
C PHE A 150 16.97 23.69 -39.49
N SER A 151 17.52 23.71 -40.71
CA SER A 151 17.95 24.93 -41.41
C SER A 151 17.81 24.74 -42.93
N VAL A 152 18.05 25.78 -43.72
CA VAL A 152 18.08 25.59 -45.20
C VAL A 152 19.18 24.61 -45.63
N ALA A 153 20.27 24.54 -44.88
CA ALA A 153 21.41 23.66 -45.15
C ALA A 153 21.29 22.25 -44.54
N ASN A 154 20.35 22.05 -43.60
CA ASN A 154 20.21 20.82 -42.80
C ASN A 154 18.78 20.25 -42.93
N GLY A 155 18.07 20.61 -44.00
CA GLY A 155 16.64 20.38 -44.15
C GLY A 155 15.74 21.35 -43.37
N GLN A 156 14.82 22.00 -44.08
CA GLN A 156 13.84 22.94 -43.51
C GLN A 156 12.44 22.34 -43.39
N LEU A 157 11.70 22.76 -42.37
CA LEU A 157 10.32 22.31 -42.12
C LEU A 157 9.23 23.18 -42.77
N THR A 158 9.61 24.26 -43.47
CA THR A 158 8.66 25.21 -44.07
C THR A 158 7.66 24.51 -44.98
N ASN A 159 6.35 24.77 -44.77
CA ASN A 159 5.24 24.16 -45.52
C ASN A 159 5.14 22.62 -45.46
N THR A 160 5.83 21.96 -44.53
CA THR A 160 5.69 20.51 -44.29
C THR A 160 4.55 20.18 -43.33
N GLY A 161 4.11 21.15 -42.52
CA GLY A 161 3.20 20.94 -41.40
C GLY A 161 3.89 20.44 -40.12
N LEU A 162 5.21 20.22 -40.16
CA LEU A 162 6.00 19.82 -39.00
C LEU A 162 6.48 21.04 -38.20
N THR A 163 6.55 20.88 -36.87
CA THR A 163 7.09 21.89 -35.95
C THR A 163 8.22 21.28 -35.11
N ALA A 164 9.41 21.90 -35.15
CA ALA A 164 10.56 21.47 -34.37
C ALA A 164 10.25 21.52 -32.86
N GLY A 165 10.64 20.48 -32.12
CA GLY A 165 10.33 20.35 -30.69
C GLY A 165 8.88 19.94 -30.40
N THR A 166 8.07 19.61 -31.42
CA THR A 166 6.70 19.10 -31.24
C THR A 166 6.41 17.89 -32.10
N THR A 167 6.57 18.00 -33.42
CA THR A 167 6.33 16.88 -34.37
C THR A 167 7.57 16.54 -35.19
N ALA A 168 8.69 17.22 -34.93
CA ALA A 168 10.00 16.95 -35.51
C ALA A 168 11.09 17.16 -34.45
N THR A 169 12.08 16.26 -34.43
CA THR A 169 13.14 16.22 -33.43
C THR A 169 14.37 16.97 -33.94
N ALA A 170 14.78 18.01 -33.21
CA ALA A 170 15.97 18.80 -33.54
C ALA A 170 17.08 18.47 -32.55
N ILE A 171 17.96 17.54 -32.92
CA ILE A 171 19.19 17.27 -32.18
C ILE A 171 20.23 18.31 -32.60
N THR A 172 21.02 18.81 -31.67
CA THR A 172 21.98 19.89 -31.94
C THR A 172 23.43 19.41 -31.78
N GLY A 173 24.32 19.95 -32.61
CA GLY A 173 25.77 19.74 -32.46
C GLY A 173 26.34 18.55 -33.23
N GLY A 174 25.69 18.12 -34.33
CA GLY A 174 26.20 17.11 -35.26
C GLY A 174 26.47 15.79 -34.54
N GLN A 175 25.45 15.23 -33.89
CA GLN A 175 25.60 13.99 -33.13
C GLN A 175 25.57 12.78 -34.06
N ASP A 176 26.47 11.82 -33.83
CA ASP A 176 26.58 10.61 -34.63
C ASP A 176 25.56 9.55 -34.21
N ILE A 177 25.44 9.30 -32.89
CA ILE A 177 24.50 8.34 -32.31
C ILE A 177 23.63 9.08 -31.31
N THR A 178 22.32 8.89 -31.40
CA THR A 178 21.41 9.43 -30.39
C THR A 178 20.17 8.57 -30.21
N VAL A 179 19.75 8.43 -28.96
CA VAL A 179 18.63 7.57 -28.57
C VAL A 179 17.76 8.29 -27.55
N TYR A 180 16.45 8.17 -27.70
CA TYR A 180 15.48 8.67 -26.72
C TYR A 180 15.62 7.91 -25.40
N ASN A 181 15.72 8.65 -24.30
CA ASN A 181 15.85 8.16 -22.92
C ASN A 181 14.82 8.81 -21.97
N GLY A 182 13.78 9.43 -22.53
CA GLY A 182 12.66 9.95 -21.74
C GLY A 182 11.64 8.86 -21.40
N SER A 183 10.53 9.26 -20.79
CA SER A 183 9.42 8.34 -20.47
C SER A 183 8.84 7.71 -21.75
N ILE A 184 8.67 6.40 -21.74
CA ILE A 184 7.95 5.64 -22.77
C ILE A 184 6.46 5.46 -22.43
N ASN A 185 6.02 5.97 -21.28
CA ASN A 185 4.61 6.01 -20.88
C ASN A 185 3.96 7.34 -21.32
N CYS A 186 3.18 7.29 -22.39
CA CYS A 186 2.39 8.38 -22.92
C CYS A 186 0.97 8.38 -22.32
N THR A 187 0.87 8.98 -21.14
CA THR A 187 -0.37 9.14 -20.36
C THR A 187 -1.24 10.34 -20.80
N GLY A 188 -0.73 11.20 -21.69
CA GLY A 188 -1.42 12.38 -22.21
C GLY A 188 -2.06 12.18 -23.59
N THR A 189 -2.05 13.22 -24.42
CA THR A 189 -2.44 13.14 -25.84
C THR A 189 -1.27 12.69 -26.72
N LEU A 190 -1.55 12.23 -27.95
CA LEU A 190 -0.51 11.94 -28.93
C LEU A 190 0.41 13.15 -29.18
N THR A 191 -0.14 14.37 -29.15
CA THR A 191 0.65 15.61 -29.30
C THR A 191 1.61 15.83 -28.14
N THR A 192 1.19 15.56 -26.90
CA THR A 192 2.09 15.68 -25.74
C THR A 192 3.18 14.60 -25.73
N CYS A 193 2.85 13.39 -26.19
CA CYS A 193 3.80 12.30 -26.37
C CYS A 193 4.84 12.64 -27.47
N ALA A 194 4.37 13.17 -28.60
CA ALA A 194 5.24 13.65 -29.69
C ALA A 194 6.18 14.76 -29.21
N ALA A 195 5.67 15.73 -28.47
CA ALA A 195 6.48 16.83 -27.93
C ALA A 195 7.51 16.34 -26.90
N ALA A 196 7.17 15.34 -26.07
CA ALA A 196 8.12 14.73 -25.15
C ALA A 196 9.26 14.02 -25.90
N ILE A 197 8.96 13.30 -26.99
CA ILE A 197 9.99 12.71 -27.85
C ILE A 197 10.78 13.78 -28.58
N ALA A 198 10.16 14.85 -29.06
CA ALA A 198 10.86 15.91 -29.78
C ALA A 198 11.76 16.78 -28.88
N ALA A 199 11.61 16.70 -27.56
CA ALA A 199 12.34 17.51 -26.59
C ALA A 199 13.81 17.04 -26.46
N PRO A 200 14.81 17.89 -26.75
CA PRO A 200 16.23 17.50 -26.71
C PRO A 200 16.70 16.98 -25.34
N ALA A 201 16.09 17.43 -24.24
CA ALA A 201 16.43 16.98 -22.89
C ALA A 201 16.15 15.49 -22.63
N ASN A 202 15.32 14.86 -23.47
CA ASN A 202 14.97 13.45 -23.36
C ASN A 202 15.82 12.56 -24.28
N TRP A 203 16.90 13.08 -24.85
CA TRP A 203 17.83 12.32 -25.68
C TRP A 203 19.20 12.25 -25.04
N VAL A 204 19.84 11.12 -25.26
CA VAL A 204 21.26 10.92 -24.97
C VAL A 204 21.98 10.72 -26.30
N SER A 205 23.23 11.20 -26.39
CA SER A 205 23.98 11.23 -27.65
C SER A 205 25.45 10.86 -27.47
N GLN A 206 26.09 10.41 -28.55
CA GLN A 206 27.54 10.22 -28.69
C GLN A 206 28.03 10.83 -30.01
N ASN A 207 29.28 11.28 -30.02
CA ASN A 207 29.90 12.02 -31.14
C ASN A 207 31.41 11.70 -31.22
N THR A 208 31.78 10.43 -31.14
CA THR A 208 33.17 9.96 -31.26
C THR A 208 33.26 8.99 -32.42
N GLY A 209 33.96 9.37 -33.49
CA GLY A 209 34.10 8.50 -34.66
C GLY A 209 34.94 7.26 -34.39
N GLY A 210 34.37 6.10 -34.69
CA GLY A 210 35.06 4.81 -34.63
C GLY A 210 34.35 3.79 -33.74
N ASP A 211 33.41 3.06 -34.35
CA ASP A 211 32.64 1.94 -33.84
C ASP A 211 31.59 2.20 -32.74
N ASP A 212 30.32 2.04 -33.12
CA ASP A 212 29.27 1.60 -32.23
C ASP A 212 29.67 0.30 -31.54
N SER A 213 29.29 0.18 -30.25
CA SER A 213 29.04 -1.09 -29.54
C SER A 213 30.15 -1.74 -28.72
N ILE A 214 30.91 -1.01 -27.90
CA ILE A 214 31.45 -1.62 -26.67
C ILE A 214 31.64 -0.65 -25.48
N GLY A 215 30.75 -0.76 -24.49
CA GLY A 215 30.95 -0.23 -23.13
C GLY A 215 30.08 0.97 -22.74
N THR A 216 29.86 1.95 -23.63
CA THR A 216 29.18 3.21 -23.29
C THR A 216 27.79 3.34 -23.90
N PRO A 217 26.71 3.50 -23.10
CA PRO A 217 25.40 3.91 -23.59
C PRO A 217 25.36 5.39 -24.03
N PRO A 218 24.49 5.79 -24.98
CA PRO A 218 23.58 4.93 -25.75
C PRO A 218 24.27 4.10 -26.84
N ASN A 219 23.82 2.87 -27.04
CA ASN A 219 24.21 2.02 -28.18
C ASN A 219 23.04 1.89 -29.16
N PHE A 220 23.29 1.88 -30.46
CA PHE A 220 22.25 1.54 -31.44
C PHE A 220 22.47 0.12 -32.01
N PRO A 221 21.45 -0.75 -32.11
CA PRO A 221 20.07 -0.57 -31.65
C PRO A 221 19.84 -0.92 -30.16
N GLY A 222 20.89 -1.33 -29.43
CA GLY A 222 20.76 -1.94 -28.10
C GLY A 222 20.12 -1.08 -27.01
N SER A 223 20.20 0.25 -27.11
CA SER A 223 19.58 1.19 -26.18
C SER A 223 18.23 1.72 -26.66
N VAL A 224 17.74 1.30 -27.83
CA VAL A 224 16.52 1.85 -28.42
C VAL A 224 15.29 1.48 -27.58
N PRO A 225 14.53 2.48 -27.07
CA PRO A 225 13.30 2.25 -26.34
C PRO A 225 12.28 1.60 -27.27
N CYS A 226 11.82 0.40 -26.92
CA CYS A 226 11.36 -0.57 -27.91
C CYS A 226 9.83 -0.77 -28.01
N ASN A 227 9.05 -0.05 -27.21
CA ASN A 227 7.61 0.23 -27.41
C ASN A 227 7.23 1.44 -26.54
N PHE A 228 6.20 2.18 -26.93
CA PHE A 228 5.58 3.22 -26.11
C PHE A 228 4.20 2.73 -25.66
N TYR A 229 3.82 3.02 -24.42
CA TYR A 229 2.56 2.59 -23.83
C TYR A 229 1.82 3.74 -23.17
N GLY A 230 0.55 3.55 -22.79
CA GLY A 230 -0.27 4.57 -22.14
C GLY A 230 -1.58 4.84 -22.90
N VAL A 231 -2.50 5.55 -22.24
CA VAL A 231 -3.87 5.80 -22.73
C VAL A 231 -3.92 6.52 -24.09
N ALA A 232 -2.84 7.20 -24.47
CA ALA A 232 -2.73 7.89 -25.75
C ALA A 232 -2.81 6.95 -26.97
N PHE A 233 -2.49 5.65 -26.80
CA PHE A 233 -2.44 4.64 -27.88
C PHE A 233 -3.68 3.73 -27.95
N GLY A 234 -4.75 4.06 -27.22
CA GLY A 234 -6.05 3.36 -27.24
C GLY A 234 -6.44 2.75 -25.89
N THR A 235 -7.73 2.49 -25.70
CA THR A 235 -8.32 1.95 -24.46
C THR A 235 -7.91 0.50 -24.21
N VAL A 236 -7.57 0.15 -22.97
CA VAL A 236 -7.42 -1.24 -22.51
C VAL A 236 -8.71 -1.99 -22.83
N THR A 237 -8.60 -3.15 -23.48
CA THR A 237 -9.75 -3.91 -23.98
C THR A 237 -9.76 -5.34 -23.43
N TYR A 238 -10.95 -5.92 -23.25
CA TYR A 238 -11.12 -7.33 -22.87
C TYR A 238 -11.28 -8.22 -24.09
N TYR A 239 -10.35 -9.13 -24.30
CA TYR A 239 -10.45 -10.20 -25.28
C TYR A 239 -10.84 -11.51 -24.61
N SER A 240 -11.73 -12.29 -25.23
CA SER A 240 -11.92 -13.69 -24.84
C SER A 240 -12.03 -14.60 -26.05
N ARG A 241 -11.85 -15.92 -25.85
CA ARG A 241 -11.94 -16.90 -26.93
C ARG A 241 -13.21 -17.74 -26.88
N ASN A 242 -13.83 -17.93 -28.05
CA ASN A 242 -15.09 -18.63 -28.24
C ASN A 242 -15.08 -19.59 -29.45
N ALA A 243 -13.93 -20.21 -29.73
CA ALA A 243 -13.76 -21.21 -30.79
C ALA A 243 -12.89 -22.37 -30.28
N THR A 244 -13.49 -23.55 -30.09
CA THR A 244 -12.91 -24.70 -29.36
C THR A 244 -11.88 -25.47 -30.19
N SER A 245 -10.68 -24.90 -30.31
CA SER A 245 -9.49 -25.51 -30.90
C SER A 245 -8.21 -24.99 -30.24
N GLY A 246 -7.05 -25.52 -30.66
CA GLY A 246 -5.77 -24.83 -30.49
C GLY A 246 -5.70 -23.55 -31.32
N GLY A 247 -4.76 -22.66 -31.02
CA GLY A 247 -4.49 -21.44 -31.79
C GLY A 247 -3.36 -20.63 -31.16
N GLN A 248 -2.57 -19.92 -31.97
CA GLN A 248 -1.51 -19.03 -31.49
C GLN A 248 -2.10 -17.74 -30.92
N TRP A 249 -1.41 -17.11 -29.99
CA TRP A 249 -1.83 -15.86 -29.35
C TRP A 249 -1.95 -14.72 -30.37
N ASP A 250 -1.07 -14.63 -31.36
CA ASP A 250 -1.19 -13.66 -32.46
C ASP A 250 -2.21 -14.03 -33.55
N SER A 251 -2.93 -15.14 -33.42
CA SER A 251 -3.92 -15.55 -34.42
C SER A 251 -5.21 -14.74 -34.31
N ASN A 252 -5.61 -14.10 -35.41
CA ASN A 252 -6.89 -13.39 -35.53
C ASN A 252 -8.14 -14.27 -35.35
N THR A 253 -7.99 -15.60 -35.37
CA THR A 253 -9.07 -16.57 -35.09
C THR A 253 -9.10 -17.01 -33.62
N ALA A 254 -8.09 -16.64 -32.83
CA ALA A 254 -7.98 -17.03 -31.43
C ALA A 254 -8.78 -16.10 -30.50
N TRP A 255 -9.25 -14.94 -30.96
CA TRP A 255 -9.85 -13.93 -30.08
C TRP A 255 -11.15 -13.36 -30.63
N THR A 256 -12.06 -13.00 -29.73
CA THR A 256 -13.32 -12.31 -30.02
C THR A 256 -13.48 -11.08 -29.12
N LEU A 257 -14.32 -10.15 -29.57
CA LEU A 257 -14.68 -8.92 -28.86
C LEU A 257 -16.20 -8.76 -28.69
N ASN A 258 -16.52 -8.07 -27.60
CA ASN A 258 -17.70 -7.26 -27.27
C ASN A 258 -17.12 -6.10 -26.41
N SER A 259 -17.88 -5.55 -25.46
CA SER A 259 -17.32 -5.04 -24.19
C SER A 259 -16.56 -6.12 -23.40
N ASP A 260 -17.04 -7.36 -23.50
CA ASP A 260 -16.77 -8.53 -22.65
C ASP A 260 -16.12 -9.69 -23.41
N GLY A 261 -15.52 -9.39 -24.57
CA GLY A 261 -14.72 -10.35 -25.32
C GLY A 261 -15.47 -11.47 -26.06
N SER A 262 -16.78 -11.46 -26.31
CA SER A 262 -17.45 -12.62 -26.95
C SER A 262 -18.61 -12.40 -27.92
N GLY A 263 -18.30 -12.04 -29.17
CA GLY A 263 -19.29 -11.98 -30.25
C GLY A 263 -18.72 -12.22 -31.65
N GLY A 264 -18.19 -11.17 -32.28
CA GLY A 264 -17.84 -11.17 -33.71
C GLY A 264 -16.42 -11.68 -34.06
N PRO A 265 -16.16 -12.11 -35.31
CA PRO A 265 -14.80 -12.31 -35.81
C PRO A 265 -14.08 -10.96 -35.87
N LEU A 266 -12.88 -10.92 -35.29
CA LEU A 266 -11.97 -9.78 -35.42
C LEU A 266 -11.56 -9.59 -36.88
N ALA A 267 -11.29 -8.35 -37.28
CA ALA A 267 -10.63 -8.07 -38.55
C ALA A 267 -9.27 -8.81 -38.59
N ALA A 268 -8.84 -9.22 -39.79
CA ALA A 268 -7.58 -9.94 -39.94
C ALA A 268 -6.42 -9.12 -39.36
N GLY A 269 -5.79 -9.62 -38.30
CA GLY A 269 -4.62 -9.02 -37.69
C GLY A 269 -4.82 -8.28 -36.37
N VAL A 270 -5.91 -8.57 -35.63
CA VAL A 270 -6.18 -8.03 -34.29
C VAL A 270 -6.09 -9.13 -33.24
N TRP A 271 -5.37 -8.87 -32.15
CA TRP A 271 -5.15 -9.75 -30.99
C TRP A 271 -4.76 -8.93 -29.75
N PRO A 272 -4.72 -9.52 -28.54
CA PRO A 272 -4.42 -8.79 -27.31
C PRO A 272 -3.02 -8.16 -27.32
N ARG A 273 -2.95 -6.87 -26.97
CA ARG A 273 -1.69 -6.16 -26.70
C ARG A 273 -1.16 -6.54 -25.31
N ARG A 274 0.08 -6.13 -25.01
CA ARG A 274 0.73 -6.33 -23.71
C ARG A 274 -0.14 -5.95 -22.51
N HIS A 275 -0.92 -4.86 -22.59
CA HIS A 275 -1.70 -4.29 -21.49
C HIS A 275 -3.20 -4.63 -21.54
N ASP A 276 -3.64 -5.39 -22.55
CA ASP A 276 -5.04 -5.74 -22.70
C ASP A 276 -5.41 -6.90 -21.77
N ASN A 277 -6.65 -6.91 -21.29
CA ASN A 277 -7.14 -7.98 -20.42
C ASN A 277 -7.60 -9.18 -21.25
N VAL A 278 -7.28 -10.38 -20.77
CA VAL A 278 -7.43 -11.63 -21.52
C VAL A 278 -8.20 -12.65 -20.72
N VAL A 279 -9.18 -13.30 -21.35
CA VAL A 279 -9.97 -14.39 -20.75
C VAL A 279 -9.96 -15.62 -21.66
N ILE A 280 -9.39 -16.72 -21.18
CA ILE A 280 -9.36 -18.02 -21.84
C ILE A 280 -10.45 -18.89 -21.23
N ARG A 281 -11.52 -19.16 -21.96
CA ARG A 281 -12.69 -19.91 -21.46
C ARG A 281 -12.45 -21.42 -21.40
N SER A 282 -13.19 -22.13 -20.57
CA SER A 282 -13.12 -23.60 -20.45
C SER A 282 -13.25 -24.30 -21.82
N GLY A 283 -12.44 -25.34 -22.06
CA GLY A 283 -12.40 -26.08 -23.33
C GLY A 283 -11.64 -25.41 -24.48
N HIS A 284 -10.94 -24.29 -24.23
CA HIS A 284 -10.19 -23.55 -25.25
C HIS A 284 -8.68 -23.58 -24.98
N THR A 285 -7.85 -23.57 -26.02
CA THR A 285 -6.40 -23.65 -25.89
C THR A 285 -5.68 -22.54 -26.66
N ILE A 286 -4.98 -21.65 -25.95
CA ILE A 286 -4.08 -20.64 -26.51
C ILE A 286 -2.63 -21.11 -26.38
N VAL A 287 -1.84 -20.90 -27.42
CA VAL A 287 -0.39 -21.13 -27.43
C VAL A 287 0.34 -19.80 -27.58
N VAL A 288 1.36 -19.58 -26.76
CA VAL A 288 2.33 -18.50 -26.91
C VAL A 288 3.66 -19.16 -27.25
N ASN A 289 4.25 -18.82 -28.39
CA ASN A 289 5.49 -19.43 -28.85
C ASN A 289 6.47 -18.47 -29.52
N ALA A 290 6.15 -17.18 -29.56
CA ALA A 290 7.03 -16.16 -30.08
C ALA A 290 6.90 -14.84 -29.31
N THR A 291 7.97 -14.05 -29.25
CA THR A 291 7.96 -12.75 -28.54
C THR A 291 7.05 -11.71 -29.17
N ASN A 292 6.78 -11.85 -30.47
CA ASN A 292 5.83 -11.01 -31.19
C ASN A 292 4.36 -11.34 -30.91
N ASP A 293 4.05 -12.39 -30.13
CA ASP A 293 2.68 -12.78 -29.79
C ASP A 293 1.90 -11.62 -29.15
N ASN A 294 2.52 -10.84 -28.28
CA ASN A 294 1.98 -9.56 -27.80
C ASN A 294 2.83 -8.34 -28.21
N ARG A 295 3.74 -8.56 -29.17
CA ARG A 295 4.73 -7.60 -29.69
C ARG A 295 5.55 -6.90 -28.61
N SER A 296 5.86 -7.64 -27.55
CA SER A 296 6.81 -7.25 -26.53
C SER A 296 8.23 -7.33 -27.09
N CYS A 297 9.07 -6.32 -26.85
CA CYS A 297 10.48 -6.34 -27.24
C CYS A 297 11.37 -7.24 -26.37
N GLY A 298 10.82 -8.25 -25.69
CA GLY A 298 11.60 -9.22 -24.91
C GLY A 298 12.64 -8.56 -23.99
N VAL A 299 12.21 -7.57 -23.20
CA VAL A 299 13.07 -6.95 -22.20
C VAL A 299 13.39 -7.98 -21.13
N SER A 300 14.66 -8.10 -20.73
CA SER A 300 14.99 -8.77 -19.49
C SER A 300 14.26 -8.07 -18.34
N PRO A 301 13.91 -8.77 -17.24
CA PRO A 301 13.21 -8.14 -16.13
C PRO A 301 13.95 -6.91 -15.58
N ASP A 302 15.28 -6.93 -15.59
CA ASP A 302 16.17 -5.81 -15.23
C ASP A 302 15.98 -4.57 -16.11
N GLY A 303 15.60 -4.78 -17.37
CA GLY A 303 15.33 -3.74 -18.38
C GLY A 303 13.99 -3.01 -18.19
N LEU A 304 13.18 -3.37 -17.19
CA LEU A 304 11.96 -2.64 -16.86
C LEU A 304 12.18 -1.42 -15.96
N GLY A 305 13.32 -1.33 -15.25
CA GLY A 305 13.58 -0.25 -14.29
C GLY A 305 12.55 -0.17 -13.15
N GLN A 306 11.87 -1.29 -12.82
CA GLN A 306 10.93 -1.33 -11.71
C GLN A 306 11.67 -1.49 -10.37
N PRO A 307 11.15 -0.90 -9.28
CA PRO A 307 11.72 -1.11 -7.96
C PRO A 307 11.67 -2.59 -7.59
N ASN A 308 12.69 -3.05 -6.86
CA ASN A 308 12.77 -4.39 -6.29
C ASN A 308 12.91 -5.54 -7.30
N ILE A 309 13.22 -5.24 -8.57
CA ILE A 309 13.62 -6.26 -9.55
C ILE A 309 15.16 -6.29 -9.58
N GLY A 310 15.75 -7.40 -9.15
CA GLY A 310 17.20 -7.56 -9.09
C GLY A 310 17.79 -8.13 -10.38
N PRO A 311 19.12 -7.99 -10.60
CA PRO A 311 19.78 -8.41 -11.85
C PRO A 311 19.61 -9.92 -12.13
N PHE A 312 19.01 -10.27 -13.28
CA PHE A 312 18.84 -11.63 -13.77
C PHE A 312 19.96 -12.03 -14.72
N VAL A 313 20.51 -13.23 -14.52
CA VAL A 313 21.35 -13.88 -15.52
C VAL A 313 20.40 -14.50 -16.55
N SER A 314 20.03 -13.77 -17.60
CA SER A 314 19.08 -14.26 -18.61
C SER A 314 19.60 -15.54 -19.29
N SER A 315 18.72 -16.52 -19.49
CA SER A 315 18.98 -17.81 -20.13
C SER A 315 19.31 -17.73 -21.65
N ASN A 316 19.50 -16.53 -22.21
CA ASN A 316 19.56 -16.23 -23.65
C ASN A 316 18.26 -16.55 -24.43
N LEU A 317 17.17 -16.91 -23.75
CA LEU A 317 15.86 -17.08 -24.39
C LEU A 317 15.08 -15.78 -24.47
N LEU A 318 14.14 -15.74 -25.41
CA LEU A 318 13.39 -14.55 -25.77
C LEU A 318 12.07 -14.52 -24.97
N MET A 319 11.64 -13.35 -24.47
CA MET A 319 10.59 -13.27 -23.44
C MET A 319 9.25 -12.63 -23.89
N PHE A 320 8.13 -13.30 -23.63
CA PHE A 320 6.78 -12.76 -23.73
C PHE A 320 6.40 -12.08 -22.41
N TYR A 321 6.20 -10.76 -22.42
CA TYR A 321 5.85 -10.00 -21.23
C TYR A 321 4.45 -9.40 -21.33
N HIS A 322 3.54 -9.76 -20.42
CA HIS A 322 2.16 -9.30 -20.38
C HIS A 322 1.83 -8.59 -19.06
N THR A 323 1.22 -7.42 -19.13
CA THR A 323 0.90 -6.55 -17.98
C THR A 323 -0.60 -6.36 -17.77
N GLY A 324 -1.43 -6.71 -18.76
CA GLY A 324 -2.87 -6.85 -18.55
C GLY A 324 -3.20 -8.08 -17.70
N ASP A 325 -4.44 -8.15 -17.26
CA ASP A 325 -4.93 -9.28 -16.48
C ASP A 325 -5.17 -10.50 -17.39
N ILE A 326 -4.82 -11.70 -16.92
CA ILE A 326 -5.08 -12.96 -17.64
C ILE A 326 -5.95 -13.86 -16.77
N THR A 327 -7.14 -14.19 -17.22
CA THR A 327 -8.01 -15.22 -16.60
C THR A 327 -7.99 -16.50 -17.43
N ILE A 328 -7.62 -17.63 -16.82
CA ILE A 328 -7.41 -18.91 -17.48
C ILE A 328 -8.40 -19.95 -16.94
N GLY A 329 -9.56 -20.07 -17.58
CA GLY A 329 -10.49 -21.19 -17.39
C GLY A 329 -10.32 -22.34 -18.38
N GLY A 330 -9.59 -22.12 -19.49
CA GLY A 330 -9.17 -23.13 -20.47
C GLY A 330 -7.70 -23.50 -20.33
N THR A 331 -6.96 -23.56 -21.43
CA THR A 331 -5.53 -23.90 -21.47
C THR A 331 -4.72 -22.74 -22.06
N LEU A 332 -3.69 -22.30 -21.34
CA LEU A 332 -2.62 -21.44 -21.84
C LEU A 332 -1.32 -22.24 -21.85
N ASN A 333 -0.75 -22.45 -23.05
CA ASN A 333 0.53 -23.11 -23.23
C ASN A 333 1.56 -22.10 -23.71
N VAL A 334 2.72 -22.06 -23.07
CA VAL A 334 3.87 -21.25 -23.50
C VAL A 334 4.98 -22.20 -23.92
N THR A 335 5.52 -22.08 -25.12
CA THR A 335 6.54 -23.01 -25.63
C THR A 335 7.63 -22.29 -26.41
N GLY A 336 8.90 -22.58 -26.12
CA GLY A 336 10.04 -22.04 -26.89
C GLY A 336 10.42 -20.59 -26.57
N ILE A 337 9.77 -19.99 -25.57
CA ILE A 337 10.04 -18.65 -25.05
C ILE A 337 9.81 -18.61 -23.53
N GLU A 338 10.40 -17.63 -22.86
CA GLU A 338 10.10 -17.32 -21.45
C GLU A 338 8.81 -16.50 -21.36
N MET A 339 8.09 -16.60 -20.25
CA MET A 339 6.93 -15.74 -19.98
C MET A 339 7.18 -14.90 -18.74
N MET A 340 6.76 -13.64 -18.81
CA MET A 340 6.72 -12.73 -17.68
C MET A 340 5.32 -12.16 -17.52
N THR A 341 4.79 -12.13 -16.28
CA THR A 341 3.48 -11.52 -16.00
C THR A 341 3.58 -10.43 -14.93
N GLY A 342 2.97 -9.28 -15.24
CA GLY A 342 2.90 -8.12 -14.36
C GLY A 342 1.49 -7.69 -13.95
N GLY A 343 0.46 -8.16 -14.63
CA GLY A 343 -0.95 -7.97 -14.23
C GLY A 343 -1.42 -9.02 -13.23
N TYR A 344 -2.74 -9.12 -13.06
CA TYR A 344 -3.37 -10.20 -12.30
C TYR A 344 -3.62 -11.41 -13.21
N THR A 345 -2.83 -12.46 -13.03
CA THR A 345 -3.00 -13.75 -13.71
C THR A 345 -3.71 -14.72 -12.78
N ARG A 346 -4.89 -15.22 -13.18
CA ARG A 346 -5.64 -16.23 -12.43
C ARG A 346 -5.92 -17.49 -13.25
N VAL A 347 -5.53 -18.65 -12.74
CA VAL A 347 -5.89 -19.98 -13.27
C VAL A 347 -7.08 -20.51 -12.49
N LEU A 348 -8.25 -20.57 -13.13
CA LEU A 348 -9.49 -21.06 -12.52
C LEU A 348 -9.47 -22.58 -12.39
N ALA A 349 -10.32 -23.14 -11.52
CA ALA A 349 -10.53 -24.59 -11.42
C ALA A 349 -10.86 -25.21 -12.80
N GLY A 350 -10.18 -26.30 -13.17
CA GLY A 350 -10.26 -26.91 -14.50
C GLY A 350 -9.43 -26.23 -15.59
N GLY A 351 -8.83 -25.07 -15.30
CA GLY A 351 -7.87 -24.39 -16.16
C GLY A 351 -6.49 -25.06 -16.16
N THR A 352 -5.70 -24.81 -17.20
CA THR A 352 -4.33 -25.30 -17.38
C THR A 352 -3.42 -24.16 -17.79
N PHE A 353 -2.32 -23.94 -17.06
CA PHE A 353 -1.26 -23.01 -17.42
C PHE A 353 0.07 -23.76 -17.45
N SER A 354 0.62 -23.96 -18.64
CA SER A 354 1.82 -24.76 -18.84
C SER A 354 2.88 -23.98 -19.61
N LEU A 355 4.11 -23.97 -19.11
CA LEU A 355 5.25 -23.28 -19.70
C LEU A 355 6.37 -24.26 -20.03
N GLY A 356 6.96 -24.13 -21.20
CA GLY A 356 8.11 -24.92 -21.66
C GLY A 356 9.47 -24.33 -21.28
N SER A 357 9.50 -23.11 -20.73
CA SER A 357 10.68 -22.35 -20.29
C SER A 357 10.25 -21.37 -19.20
N ASN A 358 11.20 -20.65 -18.59
CA ASN A 358 11.03 -19.86 -17.36
C ASN A 358 9.73 -19.02 -17.26
N LEU A 359 9.10 -19.06 -16.08
CA LEU A 359 8.08 -18.10 -15.66
C LEU A 359 8.69 -17.06 -14.72
N VAL A 360 8.65 -15.79 -15.13
CA VAL A 360 9.02 -14.64 -14.29
C VAL A 360 7.78 -13.90 -13.81
N GLN A 361 7.53 -13.95 -12.52
CA GLN A 361 6.39 -13.28 -11.89
C GLN A 361 6.82 -11.98 -11.24
N VAL A 362 6.23 -10.87 -11.70
CA VAL A 362 6.38 -9.54 -11.09
C VAL A 362 5.06 -8.94 -10.58
N GLY A 363 3.93 -9.46 -11.07
CA GLY A 363 2.60 -9.06 -10.66
C GLY A 363 1.95 -10.05 -9.70
N TYR A 364 0.66 -10.31 -9.90
CA TYR A 364 -0.10 -11.24 -9.07
C TYR A 364 -0.44 -12.52 -9.84
N LEU A 365 -0.18 -13.69 -9.26
CA LEU A 365 -0.52 -14.99 -9.82
C LEU A 365 -1.38 -15.76 -8.82
N GLU A 366 -2.58 -16.18 -9.21
CA GLU A 366 -3.44 -17.05 -8.42
C GLU A 366 -3.77 -18.33 -9.20
N VAL A 367 -3.52 -19.48 -8.61
CA VAL A 367 -3.78 -20.78 -9.21
C VAL A 367 -4.76 -21.52 -8.30
N ASP A 368 -6.02 -21.58 -8.72
CA ASP A 368 -7.13 -22.14 -7.94
C ASP A 368 -6.96 -23.66 -7.74
N ALA A 369 -7.55 -24.21 -6.68
CA ALA A 369 -7.59 -25.65 -6.47
C ALA A 369 -8.33 -26.35 -7.64
N GLY A 370 -7.83 -27.52 -8.06
CA GLY A 370 -8.39 -28.26 -9.20
C GLY A 370 -7.99 -27.72 -10.58
N SER A 371 -7.03 -26.79 -10.64
CA SER A 371 -6.35 -26.38 -11.88
C SER A 371 -5.05 -27.16 -12.11
N THR A 372 -4.44 -27.00 -13.28
CA THR A 372 -3.11 -27.53 -13.61
C THR A 372 -2.15 -26.37 -13.85
N PHE A 373 -0.99 -26.38 -13.17
CA PHE A 373 0.08 -25.37 -13.36
C PHE A 373 1.45 -26.05 -13.44
N SER A 374 2.23 -25.74 -14.48
CA SER A 374 3.55 -26.35 -14.68
C SER A 374 4.52 -25.43 -15.42
N SER A 375 5.78 -25.37 -14.98
CA SER A 375 6.92 -24.86 -15.74
C SER A 375 7.89 -26.01 -16.04
N LEU A 376 8.48 -26.06 -17.24
CA LEU A 376 9.52 -27.03 -17.55
C LEU A 376 10.93 -26.56 -17.14
N ASP A 377 11.07 -25.31 -16.69
CA ASP A 377 12.33 -24.69 -16.27
C ASP A 377 12.09 -23.95 -14.95
N ASP A 378 12.65 -22.76 -14.74
CA ASP A 378 12.55 -22.04 -13.47
C ASP A 378 11.18 -21.40 -13.23
N LEU A 379 10.79 -21.34 -11.95
CA LEU A 379 9.75 -20.45 -11.44
C LEU A 379 10.41 -19.32 -10.65
N ILE A 380 10.27 -18.09 -11.14
CA ILE A 380 10.98 -16.93 -10.61
C ILE A 380 9.96 -15.94 -10.07
N LEU A 381 10.04 -15.61 -8.78
CA LEU A 381 9.21 -14.59 -8.13
C LEU A 381 10.08 -13.40 -7.77
N THR A 382 9.80 -12.23 -8.33
CA THR A 382 10.61 -11.01 -8.11
C THR A 382 9.74 -9.78 -7.88
N GLY A 383 10.38 -8.64 -7.56
CA GLY A 383 9.68 -7.40 -7.29
C GLY A 383 8.80 -7.48 -6.05
N ASN A 384 7.57 -7.01 -6.20
CA ASN A 384 6.53 -7.10 -5.18
C ASN A 384 5.49 -8.17 -5.52
N SER A 385 5.91 -9.22 -6.24
CA SER A 385 4.99 -10.24 -6.73
C SER A 385 4.29 -10.99 -5.61
N VAL A 386 3.03 -11.34 -5.84
CA VAL A 386 2.26 -12.23 -4.96
C VAL A 386 1.81 -13.42 -5.77
N THR A 387 2.23 -14.60 -5.35
CA THR A 387 1.89 -15.88 -5.99
C THR A 387 1.13 -16.75 -5.01
N ILE A 388 -0.05 -17.21 -5.38
CA ILE A 388 -0.88 -18.13 -4.60
C ILE A 388 -1.12 -19.37 -5.45
N ILE A 389 -0.66 -20.54 -5.00
CA ILE A 389 -0.84 -21.81 -5.68
C ILE A 389 -1.58 -22.78 -4.76
N ASN A 390 -2.83 -23.09 -5.11
CA ASN A 390 -3.72 -23.97 -4.36
C ASN A 390 -3.85 -25.37 -4.99
N THR A 391 -3.01 -25.70 -5.98
CA THR A 391 -2.95 -27.01 -6.65
C THR A 391 -1.54 -27.60 -6.58
N ASN A 392 -1.38 -28.85 -7.01
CA ASN A 392 -0.05 -29.42 -7.24
C ASN A 392 0.53 -28.82 -8.51
N SER A 393 1.64 -28.12 -8.36
CA SER A 393 2.41 -27.52 -9.44
C SER A 393 3.74 -28.22 -9.62
N THR A 394 4.25 -28.21 -10.84
CA THR A 394 5.54 -28.83 -11.19
C THR A 394 6.46 -27.80 -11.83
N SER A 395 7.68 -27.68 -11.31
CA SER A 395 8.84 -27.08 -11.99
C SER A 395 9.86 -28.20 -12.25
N THR A 396 10.67 -28.18 -13.31
CA THR A 396 11.69 -29.24 -13.52
C THR A 396 13.08 -28.90 -13.00
N ASP A 397 13.44 -27.64 -12.80
CA ASP A 397 14.66 -27.25 -12.07
C ASP A 397 14.37 -26.29 -10.90
N ASP A 398 14.56 -24.97 -11.02
CA ASP A 398 14.67 -24.11 -9.82
C ASP A 398 13.38 -23.35 -9.44
N LEU A 399 13.30 -23.00 -8.15
CA LEU A 399 12.42 -21.96 -7.62
C LEU A 399 13.30 -20.81 -7.11
N ILE A 400 13.08 -19.61 -7.65
CA ILE A 400 13.86 -18.42 -7.28
C ILE A 400 12.94 -17.41 -6.60
N ILE A 401 13.27 -17.03 -5.37
CA ILE A 401 12.66 -15.91 -4.65
C ILE A 401 13.67 -14.76 -4.66
N ASP A 402 13.37 -13.76 -5.47
CA ASP A 402 14.21 -12.61 -5.71
C ASP A 402 13.57 -11.37 -5.06
N HIS A 403 14.31 -10.69 -4.18
CA HIS A 403 13.85 -9.56 -3.36
C HIS A 403 13.00 -9.89 -2.14
N THR A 404 12.92 -8.97 -1.16
CA THR A 404 12.22 -9.10 0.14
C THR A 404 10.69 -9.06 0.08
N ASN A 405 10.09 -8.65 -1.05
CA ASN A 405 8.65 -8.38 -1.15
C ASN A 405 7.89 -9.41 -1.99
N ALA A 406 8.58 -10.28 -2.72
CA ALA A 406 7.97 -11.42 -3.40
C ALA A 406 7.34 -12.38 -2.37
N THR A 407 6.18 -12.98 -2.66
CA THR A 407 5.53 -13.94 -1.76
C THR A 407 4.99 -15.15 -2.53
N LEU A 408 5.15 -16.35 -1.98
CA LEU A 408 4.62 -17.61 -2.46
C LEU A 408 3.71 -18.25 -1.41
N CYS A 409 2.43 -18.39 -1.69
CA CYS A 409 1.44 -18.90 -0.76
C CYS A 409 0.48 -19.91 -1.40
N GLY A 410 -0.51 -20.36 -0.63
CA GLY A 410 -1.55 -21.28 -1.06
C GLY A 410 -1.43 -22.65 -0.42
N THR A 411 -2.45 -23.49 -0.62
CA THR A 411 -2.53 -24.85 -0.04
C THR A 411 -1.92 -25.93 -0.91
N GLY A 412 -1.34 -25.54 -2.05
CA GLY A 412 -0.77 -26.43 -3.04
C GLY A 412 0.64 -26.91 -2.69
N THR A 413 1.25 -27.60 -3.66
CA THR A 413 2.63 -28.07 -3.57
C THR A 413 3.39 -27.68 -4.83
N ALA A 414 4.60 -27.16 -4.73
CA ALA A 414 5.54 -27.09 -5.86
C ALA A 414 6.47 -28.30 -5.81
N THR A 415 6.52 -29.09 -6.88
CA THR A 415 7.46 -30.22 -7.00
C THR A 415 8.53 -29.89 -8.03
N LEU A 416 9.80 -29.89 -7.61
CA LEU A 416 10.98 -29.72 -8.47
C LEU A 416 11.44 -31.09 -8.99
N GLN A 417 11.35 -31.35 -10.29
CA GLN A 417 11.32 -32.74 -10.79
C GLN A 417 12.60 -33.31 -11.40
N ASN A 418 13.54 -32.56 -12.00
CA ASN A 418 14.56 -33.22 -12.83
C ASN A 418 15.76 -32.38 -13.32
N GLY A 419 16.51 -31.76 -12.41
CA GLY A 419 17.86 -31.27 -12.72
C GLY A 419 18.93 -31.85 -11.81
N SER A 420 20.15 -31.99 -12.34
CA SER A 420 21.33 -32.11 -11.49
C SER A 420 21.58 -30.74 -10.85
N GLY A 421 21.04 -30.52 -9.64
CA GLY A 421 21.26 -29.26 -8.91
C GLY A 421 20.03 -28.45 -8.55
N SER A 422 18.80 -28.95 -8.80
CA SER A 422 17.56 -28.23 -8.47
C SER A 422 17.55 -27.69 -7.04
N GLN A 423 17.33 -26.39 -6.87
CA GLN A 423 17.44 -25.69 -5.61
C GLN A 423 16.35 -24.62 -5.45
N VAL A 424 16.10 -24.24 -4.19
CA VAL A 424 15.41 -22.99 -3.89
C VAL A 424 16.47 -21.92 -3.70
N THR A 425 16.50 -20.95 -4.61
CA THR A 425 17.46 -19.84 -4.57
C THR A 425 16.79 -18.61 -3.97
N TYR A 426 17.45 -18.00 -3.01
CA TYR A 426 17.06 -16.71 -2.45
C TYR A 426 18.08 -15.65 -2.85
N SER A 427 17.64 -14.63 -3.59
CA SER A 427 18.51 -13.56 -4.12
C SER A 427 17.99 -12.17 -3.75
N ASN A 428 18.89 -11.18 -3.80
CA ASN A 428 18.57 -9.75 -3.61
C ASN A 428 17.74 -9.43 -2.35
N GLY A 429 17.98 -10.15 -1.25
CA GLY A 429 17.28 -9.99 0.03
C GLY A 429 16.11 -10.96 0.24
N GLY A 430 15.82 -11.82 -0.74
CA GLY A 430 14.87 -12.93 -0.57
C GLY A 430 15.26 -13.86 0.58
N THR A 431 14.26 -14.47 1.22
CA THR A 431 14.41 -15.43 2.32
C THR A 431 13.25 -16.44 2.33
N VAL A 432 13.42 -17.54 3.07
CA VAL A 432 12.37 -18.56 3.27
C VAL A 432 11.07 -18.01 3.89
N ASN A 433 11.12 -16.84 4.53
CA ASN A 433 9.95 -16.22 5.16
C ASN A 433 8.90 -15.70 4.18
N GLN A 434 9.18 -15.78 2.89
CA GLN A 434 8.29 -15.38 1.81
C GLN A 434 7.45 -16.54 1.28
N ILE A 435 7.70 -17.77 1.74
CA ILE A 435 6.95 -18.96 1.36
C ILE A 435 5.99 -19.30 2.48
N CYS A 436 4.70 -19.52 2.19
CA CYS A 436 3.71 -19.81 3.23
C CYS A 436 3.93 -21.15 3.93
N THR A 437 3.65 -21.21 5.24
CA THR A 437 3.56 -22.48 5.99
C THR A 437 2.53 -23.43 5.42
N SER A 438 1.50 -22.88 4.75
CA SER A 438 0.47 -23.64 4.05
C SER A 438 0.96 -24.26 2.73
N PHE A 439 2.09 -23.78 2.20
CA PHE A 439 2.62 -24.17 0.91
C PHE A 439 3.83 -25.10 1.09
N THR A 440 3.83 -26.20 0.34
CA THR A 440 4.89 -27.21 0.44
C THR A 440 5.78 -27.20 -0.80
N ILE A 441 7.10 -27.20 -0.62
CA ILE A 441 8.05 -27.42 -1.72
C ILE A 441 8.69 -28.80 -1.57
N ASN A 442 8.49 -29.63 -2.60
CA ASN A 442 9.07 -30.95 -2.74
C ASN A 442 10.13 -30.97 -3.84
N CYS A 443 11.09 -31.89 -3.74
CA CYS A 443 12.12 -32.11 -4.76
C CYS A 443 12.29 -33.60 -5.05
N THR A 444 12.49 -33.96 -6.33
CA THR A 444 12.85 -35.31 -6.80
C THR A 444 14.04 -35.34 -7.76
N GLY A 445 14.63 -34.20 -8.11
CA GLY A 445 15.86 -34.10 -8.92
C GLY A 445 17.11 -34.61 -8.18
N VAL A 446 18.28 -34.63 -8.85
CA VAL A 446 19.53 -35.14 -8.24
C VAL A 446 20.28 -34.00 -7.54
N GLY A 447 19.59 -33.36 -6.59
CA GLY A 447 20.11 -32.23 -5.79
C GLY A 447 19.50 -32.06 -4.39
N CYS A 448 18.55 -32.90 -3.97
CA CYS A 448 17.54 -32.55 -2.94
C CYS A 448 18.02 -32.47 -1.46
N THR A 449 19.28 -32.16 -1.16
CA THR A 449 19.85 -32.16 0.20
C THR A 449 19.42 -30.96 1.07
N GLY A 450 18.13 -30.62 1.05
CA GLY A 450 17.50 -29.54 1.84
C GLY A 450 15.96 -29.55 1.84
N PHE A 451 15.32 -30.57 1.26
CA PHE A 451 13.87 -30.65 1.07
C PHE A 451 13.22 -31.73 1.97
N PRO A 452 11.90 -31.64 2.28
CA PRO A 452 10.95 -30.61 1.88
C PRO A 452 11.17 -29.28 2.62
N VAL A 453 10.96 -28.17 1.91
CA VAL A 453 10.95 -26.84 2.53
C VAL A 453 9.48 -26.50 2.81
N VAL A 454 9.14 -26.46 4.09
CA VAL A 454 7.89 -25.85 4.56
C VAL A 454 8.23 -24.40 4.88
N GLY A 455 7.52 -23.47 4.24
CA GLY A 455 7.70 -22.06 4.47
C GLY A 455 7.44 -21.63 5.92
N THR A 456 7.81 -20.40 6.30
CA THR A 456 7.39 -19.80 7.57
C THR A 456 6.21 -18.85 7.32
N THR A 457 5.43 -18.42 8.32
CA THR A 457 4.19 -17.67 8.07
C THR A 457 4.51 -16.32 7.38
N PRO A 458 4.26 -16.15 6.07
CA PRO A 458 4.51 -14.91 5.36
C PRO A 458 3.31 -14.07 5.71
N VAL A 459 3.57 -13.02 6.45
CA VAL A 459 2.61 -11.95 6.46
C VAL A 459 2.69 -11.37 5.06
N VAL A 460 1.67 -11.65 4.24
CA VAL A 460 1.38 -10.89 3.02
C VAL A 460 1.14 -9.45 3.49
N THR A 461 2.25 -8.72 3.69
CA THR A 461 2.24 -7.38 4.22
C THR A 461 1.96 -6.48 3.05
N GLY A 462 0.70 -6.05 2.91
CA GLY A 462 0.45 -4.83 2.16
C GLY A 462 1.30 -3.70 2.73
N ILE A 463 1.47 -2.62 1.96
CA ILE A 463 2.35 -1.52 2.37
C ILE A 463 1.81 -0.92 3.69
N THR A 464 2.58 -1.03 4.78
CA THR A 464 2.10 -0.88 6.18
C THR A 464 2.41 0.48 6.83
N GLY A 465 3.12 1.36 6.12
CA GLY A 465 3.49 2.69 6.60
C GLY A 465 2.30 3.66 6.68
N PRO A 466 2.53 4.94 6.99
CA PRO A 466 1.46 5.94 7.10
C PRO A 466 0.67 6.04 5.79
N ALA A 467 -0.67 6.02 5.86
CA ALA A 467 -1.58 5.94 4.72
C ALA A 467 -1.38 4.73 3.77
N GLY A 468 -0.53 3.77 4.15
CA GLY A 468 -0.06 2.71 3.26
C GLY A 468 1.16 3.08 2.43
N VAL A 469 1.96 4.09 2.81
CA VAL A 469 3.19 4.49 2.10
C VAL A 469 4.44 4.07 2.87
N GLY A 470 5.30 3.27 2.22
CA GLY A 470 6.49 2.68 2.86
C GLY A 470 6.13 1.51 3.78
N SER A 471 7.11 0.73 4.23
CA SER A 471 6.90 -0.41 5.12
C SER A 471 7.41 -0.13 6.53
N ASN A 472 6.68 -0.62 7.53
CA ASN A 472 7.08 -0.65 8.94
C ASN A 472 7.98 -1.84 9.32
N ALA A 473 8.47 -2.60 8.35
CA ALA A 473 9.39 -3.73 8.57
C ALA A 473 10.85 -3.31 8.81
N GLY A 474 11.17 -2.01 8.67
CA GLY A 474 12.51 -1.46 8.91
C GLY A 474 13.46 -1.49 7.70
N ASP A 475 13.06 -2.09 6.59
CA ASP A 475 13.84 -2.23 5.35
C ASP A 475 13.51 -1.19 4.27
N SER A 476 12.36 -0.51 4.37
CA SER A 476 11.90 0.45 3.35
C SER A 476 12.55 1.83 3.43
N PHE A 477 12.16 2.72 2.51
CA PHE A 477 12.54 4.14 2.49
C PHE A 477 11.89 4.96 3.62
N LEU A 478 10.95 4.40 4.39
CA LEU A 478 10.43 5.00 5.63
C LEU A 478 11.44 4.78 6.76
N LYS A 479 12.01 5.85 7.33
CA LYS A 479 13.03 5.75 8.38
C LYS A 479 12.55 6.17 9.76
N ILE A 480 11.67 7.16 9.84
CA ILE A 480 11.06 7.60 11.09
C ILE A 480 9.55 7.62 10.94
N TRP A 481 8.87 7.05 11.91
CA TRP A 481 7.43 7.17 12.11
C TRP A 481 7.12 7.17 13.60
N PHE A 482 7.17 8.34 14.22
CA PHE A 482 6.78 8.54 15.62
C PHE A 482 5.34 8.99 15.66
N LYS A 483 4.48 8.20 16.29
CA LYS A 483 3.05 8.49 16.48
C LYS A 483 2.68 8.30 17.94
N VAL A 484 1.99 9.27 18.51
CA VAL A 484 1.74 9.36 19.96
C VAL A 484 0.82 8.27 20.52
N ASP A 485 0.06 7.64 19.65
CA ASP A 485 -0.78 6.47 19.93
C ASP A 485 -0.01 5.14 19.86
N ASN A 486 1.31 5.15 19.63
CA ASN A 486 2.14 3.94 19.62
C ASN A 486 3.56 4.16 20.17
N GLY A 487 4.03 3.22 20.99
CA GLY A 487 5.46 3.14 21.34
C GLY A 487 5.96 4.13 22.39
N LEU A 488 5.11 4.95 23.02
CA LEU A 488 5.51 5.81 24.14
C LEU A 488 5.67 4.99 25.43
N ASN A 489 6.77 5.24 26.15
CA ASN A 489 7.00 4.75 27.51
C ASN A 489 7.11 5.95 28.46
N THR A 490 6.34 5.94 29.55
CA THR A 490 6.27 7.07 30.48
C THR A 490 6.49 6.67 31.95
N THR A 491 6.85 7.66 32.76
CA THR A 491 6.75 7.61 34.23
C THR A 491 5.85 8.75 34.67
N GLY A 492 4.62 8.44 35.06
CA GLY A 492 3.56 9.45 35.17
C GLY A 492 3.32 10.09 33.79
N THR A 493 3.36 11.42 33.73
CA THR A 493 3.25 12.17 32.47
C THR A 493 4.60 12.36 31.77
N THR A 494 5.73 12.08 32.42
CA THR A 494 7.06 12.29 31.81
C THR A 494 7.42 11.16 30.86
N ILE A 495 7.86 11.49 29.64
CA ILE A 495 8.18 10.50 28.59
C ILE A 495 9.64 10.06 28.72
N ASN A 496 9.86 8.75 28.85
CA ASN A 496 11.18 8.12 28.91
C ASN A 496 11.72 7.81 27.51
N SER A 497 10.87 7.25 26.65
CA SER A 497 11.24 6.86 25.30
C SER A 497 10.03 6.82 24.38
N TRP A 498 10.31 6.90 23.07
CA TRP A 498 9.35 6.77 22.00
C TRP A 498 9.91 5.80 20.95
N ALA A 499 9.24 4.66 20.78
CA ALA A 499 9.61 3.67 19.79
C ALA A 499 9.23 4.15 18.38
N ASN A 500 10.12 3.87 17.43
CA ASN A 500 9.94 4.19 16.03
C ASN A 500 9.02 3.16 15.36
N SER A 501 7.84 3.58 14.91
CA SER A 501 6.87 2.70 14.25
C SER A 501 7.28 2.29 12.83
N ALA A 502 8.39 2.81 12.29
CA ALA A 502 8.92 2.41 10.99
C ALA A 502 9.67 1.06 11.02
N GLY A 503 9.78 0.41 12.18
CA GLY A 503 10.51 -0.86 12.34
C GLY A 503 12.02 -0.71 12.50
N VAL A 504 12.57 0.50 12.37
CA VAL A 504 13.99 0.78 12.59
C VAL A 504 14.24 1.08 14.07
N SER A 505 14.34 0.03 14.89
CA SER A 505 14.49 0.14 16.35
C SER A 505 15.74 0.92 16.80
N ALA A 506 16.80 0.92 15.97
CA ALA A 506 18.01 1.71 16.23
C ALA A 506 17.74 3.23 16.23
N LEU A 507 16.67 3.68 15.56
CA LEU A 507 16.22 5.07 15.55
C LEU A 507 15.21 5.38 16.66
N ASN A 508 14.93 4.46 17.59
CA ASN A 508 14.15 4.78 18.79
C ASN A 508 14.79 5.95 19.55
N ILE A 509 13.96 6.83 20.10
CA ILE A 509 14.41 8.02 20.82
C ILE A 509 14.11 7.93 22.31
N SER A 510 14.99 8.47 23.14
CA SER A 510 14.84 8.48 24.60
C SER A 510 15.53 9.67 25.24
N GLU A 511 15.19 9.96 26.50
CA GLU A 511 15.90 10.92 27.33
C GLU A 511 15.75 10.60 28.82
N THR A 512 16.64 11.17 29.64
CA THR A 512 16.64 11.02 31.09
C THR A 512 16.62 12.37 31.82
N GLY A 513 16.26 12.36 33.11
CA GLY A 513 16.29 13.55 33.95
C GLY A 513 15.24 14.61 33.57
N GLY A 514 15.60 15.89 33.78
CA GLY A 514 14.70 17.05 33.61
C GLY A 514 14.48 17.50 32.16
N GLN A 515 15.18 16.91 31.19
CA GLN A 515 15.00 17.23 29.77
C GLN A 515 13.89 16.42 29.10
N ARG A 516 13.24 15.51 29.82
CA ARG A 516 12.14 14.69 29.28
C ARG A 516 10.89 15.56 29.02
N PRO A 517 10.26 15.45 27.84
CA PRO A 517 8.97 16.09 27.58
C PRO A 517 7.83 15.39 28.32
N THR A 518 6.64 15.98 28.27
CA THR A 518 5.45 15.44 28.94
C THR A 518 4.38 15.01 27.95
N LEU A 519 3.72 13.88 28.25
CA LEU A 519 2.54 13.40 27.54
C LEU A 519 1.29 14.12 28.05
N VAL A 520 0.50 14.69 27.15
CA VAL A 520 -0.82 15.26 27.44
C VAL A 520 -1.87 14.44 26.70
N ALA A 521 -2.90 13.96 27.41
CA ALA A 521 -3.86 13.01 26.84
C ALA A 521 -5.07 13.70 26.18
N GLY A 522 -5.54 13.14 25.05
CA GLY A 522 -6.85 13.45 24.46
C GLY A 522 -7.03 14.89 23.95
N VAL A 523 -5.97 15.53 23.46
CA VAL A 523 -5.97 16.96 23.11
C VAL A 523 -6.38 17.21 21.65
N VAL A 524 -6.05 16.29 20.73
CA VAL A 524 -6.21 16.50 19.28
C VAL A 524 -7.01 15.37 18.68
N ASN A 525 -8.28 15.61 18.33
CA ASN A 525 -9.23 14.58 17.87
C ASN A 525 -9.24 13.31 18.76
N GLY A 526 -9.16 13.49 20.08
CA GLY A 526 -9.09 12.38 21.03
C GLY A 526 -7.72 11.70 21.16
N TYR A 527 -6.72 12.08 20.35
CA TYR A 527 -5.35 11.60 20.45
C TYR A 527 -4.50 12.41 21.46
N PRO A 528 -3.52 11.78 22.11
CA PRO A 528 -2.55 12.47 22.97
C PRO A 528 -1.56 13.33 22.17
N GLU A 529 -0.71 14.07 22.87
CA GLU A 529 0.39 14.85 22.32
C GLU A 529 1.65 14.82 23.21
N VAL A 530 2.81 15.12 22.62
CA VAL A 530 4.06 15.33 23.34
C VAL A 530 4.34 16.83 23.45
N SER A 531 4.35 17.34 24.69
CA SER A 531 4.58 18.75 24.99
C SER A 531 6.04 19.02 25.36
N PHE A 532 6.63 20.02 24.71
CA PHE A 532 8.01 20.47 24.88
C PHE A 532 8.06 21.91 25.39
N ASN A 533 8.92 22.18 26.37
CA ASN A 533 9.07 23.52 26.99
C ASN A 533 10.26 24.35 26.48
N GLY A 534 10.80 24.04 25.30
CA GLY A 534 12.00 24.69 24.75
C GLY A 534 13.34 24.12 25.23
N SER A 535 13.37 23.48 26.41
CA SER A 535 14.55 22.76 26.92
C SER A 535 14.45 21.25 26.81
N ASN A 536 13.22 20.73 26.65
CA ASN A 536 12.96 19.31 26.54
C ASN A 536 13.45 18.74 25.21
N ARG A 537 13.83 17.45 25.20
CA ARG A 537 14.18 16.72 23.98
C ARG A 537 13.99 15.22 24.12
N LEU A 538 13.92 14.56 22.97
CA LEU A 538 14.13 13.12 22.81
C LEU A 538 15.15 12.91 21.68
N ARG A 539 16.07 11.95 21.84
CA ARG A 539 17.18 11.73 20.89
C ARG A 539 17.46 10.27 20.62
N SER A 540 17.96 9.99 19.42
CA SER A 540 18.35 8.64 19.02
C SER A 540 19.61 8.18 19.77
N GLY A 541 19.67 6.90 20.12
CA GLY A 541 20.92 6.28 20.59
C GLY A 541 21.95 6.11 19.48
N LEU A 542 21.47 5.95 18.23
CA LEU A 542 22.25 5.72 17.03
C LEU A 542 22.93 6.99 16.51
N THR A 543 24.21 6.88 16.18
CA THR A 543 24.93 7.86 15.35
C THR A 543 24.55 7.68 13.88
N LEU A 544 24.14 8.77 13.25
CA LEU A 544 23.65 8.76 11.88
C LEU A 544 24.81 8.60 10.88
N THR A 545 24.54 7.93 9.78
CA THR A 545 25.45 7.71 8.64
C THR A 545 24.67 7.87 7.34
N THR A 546 25.41 7.97 6.23
CA THR A 546 24.79 7.99 4.89
C THR A 546 24.07 6.70 4.53
N SER A 547 24.39 5.59 5.18
CA SER A 547 23.77 4.28 4.95
C SER A 547 22.52 4.03 5.79
N ASN A 548 22.34 4.74 6.91
CA ASN A 548 21.25 4.48 7.85
C ASN A 548 20.20 5.60 7.93
N PHE A 549 20.44 6.74 7.28
CA PHE A 549 19.56 7.91 7.35
C PHE A 549 19.47 8.69 6.04
N VAL A 550 18.84 9.86 6.06
CA VAL A 550 18.53 10.67 4.86
C VAL A 550 19.80 11.17 4.14
N THR A 551 19.84 11.08 2.81
CA THR A 551 20.93 11.67 2.00
C THR A 551 20.40 12.17 0.67
N ASN A 552 20.81 13.38 0.26
CA ASN A 552 20.48 14.06 -1.02
C ASN A 552 18.98 14.23 -1.37
N GLN A 553 18.10 13.51 -0.72
CA GLN A 553 16.65 13.57 -0.84
C GLN A 553 15.99 13.14 0.47
N ALA A 554 14.83 13.71 0.74
CA ALA A 554 13.96 13.33 1.84
C ALA A 554 12.57 13.92 1.63
N SER A 555 11.57 13.22 2.15
CA SER A 555 10.25 13.77 2.42
C SER A 555 9.97 13.66 3.90
N SER A 556 9.41 14.71 4.51
CA SER A 556 9.07 14.71 5.93
C SER A 556 7.71 15.34 6.18
N PHE A 557 7.03 14.84 7.21
CA PHE A 557 5.75 15.32 7.70
C PHE A 557 5.82 15.49 9.20
N VAL A 558 5.25 16.57 9.71
CA VAL A 558 5.10 16.78 11.15
C VAL A 558 3.75 17.42 11.44
N VAL A 559 3.09 16.91 12.47
CA VAL A 559 1.88 17.51 13.04
C VAL A 559 2.26 18.14 14.36
N ASN A 560 2.21 19.47 14.41
CA ASN A 560 2.61 20.24 15.59
C ASN A 560 1.87 21.58 15.72
N LYS A 561 1.90 22.16 16.92
CA LYS A 561 1.55 23.56 17.20
C LYS A 561 2.63 24.23 18.04
N ALA A 562 2.89 25.51 17.82
CA ALA A 562 3.85 26.28 18.61
C ALA A 562 3.16 27.02 19.77
N ASP A 563 3.77 27.09 20.95
CA ASP A 563 3.19 27.85 22.07
C ASP A 563 3.41 29.36 21.94
N ASN A 564 4.53 29.75 21.34
CA ASN A 564 4.80 31.14 21.00
C ASN A 564 5.43 31.24 19.61
N THR A 565 5.16 32.34 18.92
CA THR A 565 5.63 32.55 17.54
C THR A 565 7.01 33.21 17.46
N THR A 566 7.53 33.71 18.58
CA THR A 566 8.81 34.44 18.64
C THR A 566 10.00 33.56 18.97
N GLN A 567 9.77 32.29 19.33
CA GLN A 567 10.84 31.32 19.60
C GLN A 567 11.77 31.16 18.40
N THR A 568 12.98 30.73 18.70
CA THR A 568 14.01 30.34 17.73
C THR A 568 14.32 28.87 17.94
N SER A 569 13.51 28.00 17.34
CA SER A 569 13.52 26.58 17.70
C SER A 569 13.60 25.63 16.51
N CYS A 570 13.90 24.37 16.81
CA CYS A 570 13.79 23.25 15.88
C CYS A 570 12.78 22.24 16.42
N VAL A 571 11.81 21.82 15.61
CA VAL A 571 10.92 20.71 15.98
C VAL A 571 11.71 19.41 15.95
N TYR A 572 12.45 19.17 14.87
CA TYR A 572 13.43 18.10 14.77
C TYR A 572 14.71 18.57 14.08
N LEU A 573 15.81 17.88 14.38
CA LEU A 573 17.11 18.17 13.78
C LEU A 573 18.07 16.97 13.82
N THR A 574 19.12 17.04 13.01
CA THR A 574 20.40 16.38 13.29
C THR A 574 21.20 17.21 14.30
N ASP A 575 21.58 16.58 15.41
CA ASP A 575 22.24 17.19 16.58
C ASP A 575 23.72 16.75 16.65
N PRO A 576 24.69 17.67 16.86
CA PRO A 576 24.55 19.11 17.10
C PRO A 576 24.03 19.91 15.89
N LEU A 577 23.39 21.06 16.18
CA LEU A 577 22.90 21.97 15.14
C LEU A 577 24.07 22.69 14.45
N GLU A 578 24.57 22.11 13.38
CA GLU A 578 25.70 22.64 12.60
C GLU A 578 25.26 23.29 11.28
N ALA A 579 26.24 23.75 10.48
CA ALA A 579 25.97 24.33 9.16
C ALA A 579 25.42 23.29 8.18
N ASN A 580 26.04 22.10 8.10
CA ASN A 580 25.54 20.99 7.30
C ASN A 580 24.53 20.17 8.10
N ARG A 581 23.24 20.35 7.83
CA ARG A 581 22.18 19.82 8.69
C ARG A 581 20.94 19.37 7.94
N PHE A 582 20.18 18.53 8.62
CA PHE A 582 18.80 18.24 8.31
C PHE A 582 17.94 18.71 9.49
N ALA A 583 17.19 19.79 9.31
CA ALA A 583 16.46 20.42 10.41
C ALA A 583 15.18 21.11 9.93
N ASN A 584 14.20 21.13 10.83
CA ASN A 584 12.96 21.85 10.65
C ASN A 584 12.75 22.86 11.78
N HIS A 585 12.46 24.11 11.41
CA HIS A 585 12.28 25.23 12.33
C HIS A 585 10.85 25.77 12.25
N ILE A 586 10.05 25.54 13.28
CA ILE A 586 8.67 26.03 13.38
C ILE A 586 8.44 26.63 14.77
N PRO A 587 8.40 27.96 14.91
CA PRO A 587 9.06 28.94 14.07
C PRO A 587 10.47 29.31 14.54
N TRP A 588 11.13 30.12 13.72
CA TRP A 588 12.29 30.92 14.10
C TRP A 588 11.98 32.40 13.84
N GLY A 589 11.53 33.10 14.89
CA GLY A 589 11.08 34.49 14.80
C GLY A 589 9.89 34.68 13.86
N GLY A 590 8.89 33.79 13.95
CA GLY A 590 7.68 33.80 13.12
C GLY A 590 7.85 33.26 11.69
N THR A 591 9.07 32.88 11.30
CA THR A 591 9.36 32.29 9.99
C THR A 591 9.56 30.78 10.13
N VAL A 592 9.04 30.01 9.17
CA VAL A 592 9.27 28.57 9.09
C VAL A 592 10.44 28.30 8.15
N TYR A 593 11.38 27.45 8.57
CA TYR A 593 12.52 27.05 7.75
C TYR A 593 12.62 25.52 7.68
N TYR A 594 13.07 25.05 6.53
CA TYR A 594 13.51 23.67 6.36
C TYR A 594 14.89 23.65 5.70
N ASP A 595 15.85 23.13 6.45
CA ASP A 595 17.26 23.09 6.11
C ASP A 595 17.63 21.64 5.76
N PHE A 596 18.24 21.46 4.59
CA PHE A 596 18.73 20.18 4.09
C PHE A 596 20.01 20.43 3.29
N GLY A 597 21.16 20.15 3.93
CA GLY A 597 22.48 20.43 3.39
C GLY A 597 23.22 21.53 4.16
N THR A 598 24.19 22.17 3.50
CA THR A 598 24.99 23.26 4.08
C THR A 598 24.21 24.56 4.09
N CYS A 599 23.53 24.82 5.20
CA CYS A 599 22.79 26.06 5.46
C CYS A 599 23.70 27.30 5.31
N CYS A 600 23.22 28.46 4.85
CA CYS A 600 21.81 28.85 4.71
C CYS A 600 21.47 29.49 3.36
N GLY A 601 22.19 29.10 2.30
CA GLY A 601 21.89 29.53 0.92
C GLY A 601 20.60 28.93 0.36
N THR A 602 20.18 29.42 -0.81
CA THR A 602 19.00 28.93 -1.57
C THR A 602 18.93 27.41 -1.65
N ASP A 603 20.06 26.82 -1.99
CA ASP A 603 20.16 25.42 -2.36
C ASP A 603 19.94 24.50 -1.15
N ALA A 604 20.30 24.98 0.05
CA ALA A 604 20.21 24.23 1.29
C ALA A 604 18.99 24.57 2.16
N ARG A 605 18.24 25.64 1.85
CA ARG A 605 17.15 26.14 2.71
C ARG A 605 15.92 26.56 1.91
N ILE A 606 14.75 26.19 2.40
CA ILE A 606 13.46 26.80 2.01
C ILE A 606 12.81 27.44 3.24
N GLU A 607 12.18 28.61 3.06
CA GLU A 607 11.67 29.41 4.17
C GLU A 607 10.39 30.17 3.80
N VAL A 608 9.46 30.33 4.74
CA VAL A 608 8.24 31.13 4.55
C VAL A 608 7.96 31.95 5.80
N GLY A 609 7.95 33.27 5.65
CA GLY A 609 7.69 34.23 6.73
C GLY A 609 6.26 34.78 6.70
N GLY A 610 5.89 35.52 7.75
CA GLY A 610 4.59 36.22 7.81
C GLY A 610 3.38 35.29 7.95
N LEU A 611 3.58 34.07 8.44
CA LEU A 611 2.52 33.07 8.58
C LEU A 611 1.68 33.32 9.85
N ALA A 612 0.36 33.35 9.69
CA ALA A 612 -0.58 33.41 10.80
C ALA A 612 -0.90 32.00 11.35
N GLY A 613 -1.39 31.93 12.58
CA GLY A 613 -1.94 30.70 13.17
C GLY A 613 -0.92 29.59 13.42
N LEU A 614 0.35 29.91 13.66
CA LEU A 614 1.37 28.92 14.04
C LEU A 614 1.11 28.26 15.40
N THR A 615 0.21 28.86 16.19
CA THR A 615 -0.29 28.34 17.47
C THR A 615 -1.42 27.33 17.32
N ASN A 616 -1.87 27.06 16.09
CA ASN A 616 -2.85 26.01 15.78
C ASN A 616 -2.10 24.78 15.27
N TYR A 617 -2.67 23.58 15.46
CA TYR A 617 -2.12 22.39 14.81
C TYR A 617 -2.12 22.56 13.30
N SER A 618 -1.06 22.09 12.69
CA SER A 618 -0.92 22.09 11.24
C SER A 618 -0.14 20.87 10.81
N ILE A 619 -0.50 20.36 9.64
CA ILE A 619 0.26 19.33 8.93
C ILE A 619 1.29 20.08 8.10
N TRP A 620 2.55 20.05 8.54
CA TRP A 620 3.66 20.56 7.76
C TRP A 620 4.29 19.43 6.99
N SER A 621 4.65 19.68 5.74
CA SER A 621 5.43 18.69 4.99
C SER A 621 6.40 19.32 4.03
N TYR A 622 7.50 18.62 3.80
CA TYR A 622 8.66 19.13 3.08
C TYR A 622 9.18 18.07 2.11
N ASP A 623 9.65 18.52 0.95
CA ASP A 623 10.50 17.73 0.06
C ASP A 623 11.86 18.40 -0.09
N ALA A 624 12.89 17.58 -0.14
CA ALA A 624 14.18 17.93 -0.70
C ALA A 624 14.58 16.85 -1.70
N ASN A 625 15.11 17.25 -2.85
CA ASN A 625 15.68 16.35 -3.83
C ASN A 625 16.80 17.06 -4.58
N SER A 626 17.88 16.34 -4.87
CA SER A 626 19.06 16.89 -5.53
C SER A 626 18.82 17.33 -6.97
N ALA A 627 17.75 16.85 -7.63
CA ALA A 627 17.38 17.24 -8.99
C ALA A 627 16.25 18.28 -9.03
N SER A 628 15.22 18.15 -8.17
CA SER A 628 14.02 19.01 -8.23
C SER A 628 13.97 20.13 -7.19
N GLY A 629 14.95 20.21 -6.27
CA GLY A 629 15.01 21.26 -5.25
C GLY A 629 14.15 20.99 -4.02
N LYS A 630 13.57 22.06 -3.46
CA LYS A 630 12.84 22.02 -2.19
C LYS A 630 11.40 22.49 -2.33
N GLN A 631 10.48 21.83 -1.64
CA GLN A 631 9.06 22.23 -1.55
C GLN A 631 8.61 22.24 -0.08
N LEU A 632 7.74 23.19 0.26
CA LEU A 632 7.19 23.38 1.61
C LEU A 632 5.67 23.51 1.53
N TYR A 633 4.97 22.68 2.30
CA TYR A 633 3.52 22.63 2.34
C TYR A 633 2.99 22.82 3.76
N ARG A 634 1.77 23.37 3.85
CA ARG A 634 0.97 23.43 5.08
C ARG A 634 -0.47 23.06 4.77
N ASN A 635 -1.01 22.08 5.48
CA ASN A 635 -2.41 21.62 5.36
C ASN A 635 -2.83 21.41 3.89
N GLY A 636 -2.01 20.67 3.14
CA GLY A 636 -2.23 20.37 1.72
C GLY A 636 -1.76 21.43 0.72
N THR A 637 -1.64 22.70 1.13
CA THR A 637 -1.26 23.79 0.21
C THR A 637 0.25 23.95 0.10
N GLU A 638 0.77 24.04 -1.13
CA GLU A 638 2.17 24.42 -1.39
C GLU A 638 2.37 25.90 -1.05
N LEU A 639 3.18 26.19 -0.04
CA LEU A 639 3.50 27.56 0.36
C LEU A 639 4.72 28.09 -0.38
N GLN A 640 5.67 27.23 -0.71
CA GLN A 640 6.85 27.62 -1.47
C GLN A 640 7.48 26.44 -2.21
N ASN A 641 8.08 26.75 -3.35
CA ASN A 641 8.86 25.85 -4.18
C ASN A 641 10.15 26.59 -4.60
N ARG A 642 11.31 26.04 -4.24
CA ARG A 642 12.62 26.68 -4.37
C ARG A 642 13.54 25.73 -5.14
N ALA A 643 13.62 25.94 -6.46
CA ALA A 643 14.52 25.22 -7.36
C ALA A 643 15.98 25.37 -6.91
N GLY A 644 16.79 24.31 -7.05
CA GLY A 644 18.17 24.25 -6.59
C GLY A 644 18.60 22.80 -6.31
N ILE A 645 19.89 22.56 -6.04
CA ILE A 645 20.40 21.21 -5.80
C ILE A 645 20.74 20.99 -4.32
N SER A 646 20.10 19.98 -3.73
CA SER A 646 20.10 19.71 -2.28
C SER A 646 21.17 18.69 -1.85
N THR A 647 22.47 19.05 -1.82
CA THR A 647 23.52 18.08 -1.41
C THR A 647 23.57 17.92 0.11
N TYR A 648 23.32 16.70 0.58
CA TYR A 648 23.43 16.32 1.98
C TYR A 648 23.93 14.89 2.08
N SER A 649 25.24 14.75 2.33
CA SER A 649 25.96 13.48 2.18
C SER A 649 26.86 13.16 3.37
N SER A 650 26.67 13.82 4.52
CA SER A 650 27.43 13.56 5.74
C SER A 650 26.59 13.78 6.98
N HIS A 651 26.76 12.87 7.94
CA HIS A 651 26.12 12.85 9.24
C HIS A 651 27.14 12.73 10.38
N ALA A 652 28.42 13.02 10.12
CA ALA A 652 29.52 12.63 10.99
C ALA A 652 29.31 13.09 12.44
N THR A 653 29.25 12.12 13.36
CA THR A 653 28.95 12.25 14.82
C THR A 653 27.52 12.67 15.19
N HIS A 654 26.64 12.96 14.24
CA HIS A 654 25.29 13.47 14.50
C HIS A 654 24.31 12.41 15.02
N ARG A 655 23.26 12.84 15.72
CA ARG A 655 22.08 12.05 16.14
C ARG A 655 20.79 12.69 15.66
N PHE A 656 19.69 11.94 15.60
CA PHE A 656 18.37 12.51 15.34
C PHE A 656 17.70 12.93 16.65
N ASN A 657 17.21 14.16 16.71
CA ASN A 657 16.52 14.71 17.88
C ASN A 657 15.16 15.31 17.52
N ILE A 658 14.22 15.24 18.46
CA ILE A 658 13.00 16.06 18.50
C ILE A 658 13.11 17.00 19.71
N GLY A 659 12.84 18.29 19.52
CA GLY A 659 12.98 19.33 20.53
C GLY A 659 14.40 19.89 20.66
N GLY A 660 14.87 20.03 21.89
CA GLY A 660 16.16 20.64 22.24
C GLY A 660 17.41 19.92 21.70
N ASN A 661 18.45 20.71 21.43
CA ASN A 661 19.77 20.24 20.98
C ASN A 661 20.81 20.21 22.12
N THR A 662 21.98 19.62 21.87
CA THR A 662 23.09 19.53 22.83
C THR A 662 23.77 20.86 23.14
N THR A 663 23.61 21.88 22.31
CA THR A 663 24.15 23.23 22.57
C THR A 663 23.31 24.04 23.55
N GLY A 664 22.13 23.52 23.96
CA GLY A 664 21.23 24.16 24.92
C GLY A 664 20.49 25.37 24.37
N SER A 665 20.49 25.55 23.04
CA SER A 665 20.11 26.79 22.38
C SER A 665 19.10 26.54 21.26
N GLY A 666 17.83 26.85 21.53
CA GLY A 666 16.76 26.77 20.53
C GLY A 666 16.10 25.41 20.38
N GLY A 667 15.57 24.87 21.48
CA GLY A 667 14.62 23.75 21.43
C GLY A 667 13.19 24.23 21.21
N PHE A 668 12.34 23.32 20.73
CA PHE A 668 10.93 23.57 20.47
C PHE A 668 10.12 23.79 21.75
N GLU A 669 9.34 24.87 21.76
CA GLU A 669 8.32 25.16 22.76
C GLU A 669 6.94 25.05 22.10
N GLY A 670 6.23 23.97 22.43
CA GLY A 670 4.99 23.58 21.79
C GLY A 670 4.82 22.06 21.76
N ASP A 671 3.85 21.61 20.97
CA ASP A 671 3.39 20.22 21.01
C ASP A 671 3.53 19.52 19.67
N VAL A 672 3.87 18.22 19.72
CA VAL A 672 4.07 17.34 18.56
C VAL A 672 3.22 16.08 18.74
N THR A 673 2.47 15.69 17.70
CA THR A 673 1.64 14.46 17.72
C THR A 673 2.16 13.38 16.78
N GLU A 674 2.73 13.74 15.63
CA GLU A 674 3.24 12.75 14.67
C GLU A 674 4.42 13.32 13.86
N VAL A 675 5.45 12.49 13.65
CA VAL A 675 6.63 12.79 12.82
C VAL A 675 6.90 11.63 11.89
N ILE A 676 6.94 11.90 10.58
CA ILE A 676 7.21 10.90 9.53
C ILE A 676 8.38 11.40 8.68
N ILE A 677 9.40 10.57 8.46
CA ILE A 677 10.54 10.91 7.60
C ILE A 677 10.90 9.73 6.69
N PHE A 678 10.93 10.02 5.39
CA PHE A 678 11.40 9.16 4.33
C PHE A 678 12.79 9.60 3.87
N ASN A 679 13.69 8.64 3.58
CA ASN A 679 14.99 8.94 2.98
C ASN A 679 14.95 8.98 1.44
N ALA A 680 13.76 9.06 0.88
CA ALA A 680 13.48 9.26 -0.54
C ALA A 680 12.46 10.39 -0.68
N ARG A 681 12.42 11.05 -1.85
CA ARG A 681 11.31 11.93 -2.19
C ARG A 681 10.09 11.07 -2.54
N ILE A 682 9.01 11.22 -1.78
CA ILE A 682 7.74 10.57 -2.12
C ILE A 682 7.11 11.23 -3.34
N ASN A 683 6.28 10.48 -4.06
CA ASN A 683 5.56 11.01 -5.22
C ASN A 683 4.28 11.78 -4.81
N GLN A 684 3.62 12.42 -5.78
CA GLN A 684 2.45 13.26 -5.50
C GLN A 684 1.25 12.46 -4.99
N ALA A 685 1.00 11.25 -5.52
CA ALA A 685 -0.08 10.40 -5.03
C ALA A 685 0.13 10.01 -3.56
N GLN A 686 1.35 9.57 -3.20
CA GLN A 686 1.72 9.25 -1.82
C GLN A 686 1.57 10.44 -0.88
N ARG A 687 1.94 11.65 -1.32
CA ARG A 687 1.76 12.89 -0.54
C ARG A 687 0.30 13.15 -0.22
N VAL A 688 -0.58 13.10 -1.22
CA VAL A 688 -2.02 13.31 -1.05
C VAL A 688 -2.57 12.32 -0.02
N LEU A 689 -2.21 11.03 -0.14
CA LEU A 689 -2.65 9.99 0.78
C LEU A 689 -2.18 10.21 2.22
N ILE A 690 -0.90 10.54 2.44
CA ILE A 690 -0.37 10.81 3.79
C ILE A 690 -1.04 12.05 4.40
N GLN A 691 -1.31 13.09 3.61
CA GLN A 691 -1.99 14.29 4.10
C GLN A 691 -3.43 14.00 4.51
N ASN A 692 -4.17 13.22 3.73
CA ASN A 692 -5.54 12.80 4.08
C ASN A 692 -5.55 11.91 5.33
N TYR A 693 -4.60 10.98 5.46
CA TYR A 693 -4.41 10.19 6.67
C TYR A 693 -4.19 11.06 7.93
N LEU A 694 -3.29 12.04 7.86
CA LEU A 694 -3.02 12.95 8.99
C LEU A 694 -4.20 13.90 9.25
N SER A 695 -4.89 14.35 8.20
CA SER A 695 -6.09 15.18 8.28
C SER A 695 -7.17 14.49 9.09
N ALA A 696 -7.56 13.29 8.66
CA ALA A 696 -8.57 12.48 9.30
C ALA A 696 -8.20 12.20 10.76
N LYS A 697 -6.98 11.67 10.99
CA LYS A 697 -6.54 11.28 12.34
C LYS A 697 -6.59 12.43 13.33
N TYR A 698 -6.18 13.64 12.93
CA TYR A 698 -6.06 14.78 13.84
C TYR A 698 -7.16 15.85 13.67
N ALA A 699 -8.17 15.60 12.84
CA ALA A 699 -9.21 16.56 12.47
C ALA A 699 -8.63 17.92 12.03
N ILE A 700 -7.61 17.89 11.16
CA ILE A 700 -6.94 19.10 10.63
C ILE A 700 -7.33 19.28 9.16
N ALA A 701 -8.27 20.18 8.91
CA ALA A 701 -8.77 20.45 7.56
C ALA A 701 -7.64 20.73 6.55
N LEU A 702 -7.69 20.03 5.42
CA LEU A 702 -6.85 20.34 4.27
C LEU A 702 -7.49 21.45 3.45
N THR A 703 -6.64 22.30 2.87
CA THR A 703 -7.08 23.43 2.02
C THR A 703 -6.97 23.11 0.54
N ALA A 704 -6.34 21.98 0.21
CA ALA A 704 -6.19 21.45 -1.13
C ALA A 704 -6.07 19.92 -1.04
N GLN A 705 -6.61 19.20 -2.03
CA GLN A 705 -6.55 17.73 -2.11
C GLN A 705 -7.11 17.04 -0.86
N ASP A 706 -8.19 17.59 -0.31
CA ASP A 706 -9.01 16.97 0.74
C ASP A 706 -9.97 15.98 0.07
N LEU A 707 -9.58 14.71 0.04
CA LEU A 707 -10.22 13.66 -0.77
C LEU A 707 -10.91 12.59 0.09
N TYR A 708 -10.44 12.38 1.31
CA TYR A 708 -11.17 11.59 2.28
C TYR A 708 -12.24 12.49 2.87
N THR A 709 -13.50 12.10 2.72
CA THR A 709 -14.67 12.83 3.24
C THR A 709 -15.39 12.04 4.33
N MET A 710 -14.95 10.79 4.59
CA MET A 710 -15.53 9.98 5.66
C MET A 710 -15.01 10.36 7.05
N ASP A 711 -14.07 11.31 7.12
CA ASP A 711 -13.65 12.03 8.32
C ASP A 711 -14.47 13.30 8.61
N ASP A 712 -15.36 13.70 7.70
CA ASP A 712 -16.29 14.78 7.98
C ASP A 712 -17.24 14.39 9.12
N PRO A 713 -17.50 15.27 10.11
CA PRO A 713 -18.37 14.97 11.24
C PRO A 713 -19.78 14.49 10.85
N GLY A 714 -20.29 14.89 9.68
CA GLY A 714 -21.59 14.46 9.15
C GLY A 714 -21.62 13.01 8.65
N ASN A 715 -20.47 12.40 8.40
CA ASN A 715 -20.31 11.06 7.82
C ASN A 715 -20.02 9.97 8.86
N GLY A 716 -20.01 10.33 10.15
CA GLY A 716 -19.56 9.47 11.23
C GLY A 716 -18.10 9.70 11.57
N ASN A 717 -17.53 8.84 12.41
CA ASN A 717 -16.10 8.90 12.76
C ASN A 717 -15.41 7.70 12.14
N PHE A 718 -14.91 7.83 10.91
CA PHE A 718 -14.15 6.80 10.20
C PHE A 718 -12.66 7.15 10.09
N ASP A 719 -12.16 7.92 11.05
CA ASP A 719 -10.84 8.57 11.01
C ASP A 719 -9.69 7.61 11.33
N PHE A 720 -10.02 6.36 11.68
CA PHE A 720 -9.08 5.42 12.25
C PHE A 720 -8.39 4.58 11.17
N GLU A 721 -7.06 4.45 11.30
CA GLU A 721 -6.18 3.64 10.45
C GLU A 721 -6.37 3.88 8.95
N VAL A 722 -6.57 5.15 8.56
CA VAL A 722 -6.83 5.54 7.16
C VAL A 722 -5.68 5.14 6.24
N ALA A 723 -6.02 4.54 5.11
CA ALA A 723 -5.10 4.17 4.03
C ALA A 723 -5.76 4.44 2.67
N GLY A 724 -4.98 4.49 1.58
CA GLY A 724 -5.58 4.70 0.27
C GLY A 724 -4.67 4.35 -0.89
N ILE A 725 -5.28 4.23 -2.06
CA ILE A 725 -4.63 4.05 -3.35
C ILE A 725 -5.08 5.17 -4.30
N GLY A 726 -4.30 5.45 -5.32
CA GLY A 726 -4.68 6.45 -6.31
C GLY A 726 -3.58 6.85 -7.28
N GLN A 727 -3.92 7.79 -8.15
CA GLN A 727 -3.02 8.37 -9.12
C GLN A 727 -3.21 9.89 -9.16
N ALA A 728 -2.12 10.63 -8.97
CA ALA A 728 -2.15 12.08 -8.95
C ALA A 728 -2.22 12.68 -10.36
N SER A 729 -2.42 14.00 -10.43
CA SER A 729 -2.44 14.78 -11.68
C SER A 729 -1.17 14.64 -12.52
N ASP A 730 -0.02 14.41 -11.87
CA ASP A 730 1.28 14.21 -12.53
C ASP A 730 1.48 12.79 -13.05
N GLY A 731 0.48 11.91 -12.91
CA GLY A 731 0.53 10.51 -13.31
C GLY A 731 1.29 9.59 -12.34
N SER A 732 1.82 10.11 -11.23
CA SER A 732 2.39 9.27 -10.19
C SER A 732 1.30 8.43 -9.52
N ARG A 733 1.62 7.16 -9.23
CA ARG A 733 0.64 6.15 -8.76
C ARG A 733 1.05 5.59 -7.41
N HIS A 734 0.06 5.15 -6.65
CA HIS A 734 0.20 4.32 -5.47
C HIS A 734 -0.98 3.34 -5.43
N ILE A 735 -0.73 2.07 -5.76
CA ILE A 735 -1.77 1.11 -6.17
C ILE A 735 -1.93 -0.08 -5.22
N ASP A 736 -1.30 -0.02 -4.06
CA ASP A 736 -1.31 -1.05 -3.03
C ASP A 736 -1.07 -0.41 -1.68
N ALA A 737 -2.04 -0.49 -0.78
CA ALA A 737 -1.95 0.09 0.54
C ALA A 737 -2.68 -0.77 1.57
N LYS A 738 -2.11 -0.84 2.78
CA LYS A 738 -2.76 -1.40 3.98
C LYS A 738 -2.78 -0.39 5.13
N GLY A 739 -1.69 0.36 5.28
CA GLY A 739 -1.48 1.19 6.45
C GLY A 739 -1.26 0.36 7.71
N SER A 740 -1.53 0.94 8.88
CA SER A 740 -1.44 0.22 10.16
C SER A 740 -2.66 -0.67 10.46
N GLY A 741 -3.70 -0.61 9.63
CA GLY A 741 -4.95 -1.33 9.88
C GLY A 741 -5.00 -2.74 9.32
N ALA A 742 -6.17 -3.36 9.44
CA ALA A 742 -6.41 -4.75 9.00
C ALA A 742 -6.71 -4.88 7.50
N VAL A 743 -7.19 -3.82 6.85
CA VAL A 743 -7.61 -3.85 5.44
C VAL A 743 -6.47 -3.42 4.53
N ARG A 744 -6.16 -4.26 3.54
CA ARG A 744 -5.34 -3.91 2.37
C ARG A 744 -6.23 -3.83 1.14
N MET A 745 -6.05 -2.82 0.29
CA MET A 745 -6.60 -2.81 -1.07
C MET A 745 -5.49 -2.61 -2.09
N TRP A 746 -5.57 -3.32 -3.21
CA TRP A 746 -4.59 -3.25 -4.30
C TRP A 746 -5.20 -3.60 -5.66
N ASN A 747 -4.42 -3.44 -6.73
CA ASN A 747 -4.82 -3.73 -8.12
C ASN A 747 -6.09 -3.00 -8.60
N PRO A 748 -6.17 -1.65 -8.50
CA PRO A 748 -7.23 -0.90 -9.17
C PRO A 748 -7.10 -1.04 -10.69
N ASN A 749 -8.20 -1.33 -11.39
CA ASN A 749 -8.21 -1.53 -12.84
C ASN A 749 -8.81 -0.38 -13.66
N GLY A 750 -9.32 0.68 -13.02
CA GLY A 750 -9.89 1.87 -13.65
C GLY A 750 -9.03 3.13 -13.54
N LEU A 751 -7.86 3.04 -12.88
CA LEU A 751 -7.13 4.20 -12.38
C LEU A 751 -6.54 5.13 -13.46
N SER A 752 -6.93 6.40 -13.39
CA SER A 752 -6.50 7.55 -14.21
C SER A 752 -6.02 8.72 -13.33
N ASN A 753 -5.56 9.82 -13.96
CA ASN A 753 -5.08 11.00 -13.22
C ASN A 753 -6.18 11.65 -12.36
N ASN A 754 -5.84 11.96 -11.11
CA ASN A 754 -6.71 12.55 -10.07
C ASN A 754 -7.77 11.60 -9.49
N GLU A 755 -7.56 10.29 -9.62
CA GLU A 755 -8.47 9.29 -9.08
C GLU A 755 -7.86 8.66 -7.83
N PHE A 756 -8.65 8.61 -6.76
CA PHE A 756 -8.21 8.13 -5.46
C PHE A 756 -9.33 7.37 -4.78
N MET A 757 -8.95 6.30 -4.09
CA MET A 757 -9.79 5.55 -3.17
C MET A 757 -9.10 5.53 -1.80
N ILE A 758 -9.75 6.08 -0.80
CA ILE A 758 -9.23 6.20 0.56
C ILE A 758 -10.25 5.60 1.52
N TRP A 759 -9.80 4.76 2.45
CA TRP A 759 -10.68 4.08 3.40
C TRP A 759 -10.16 4.19 4.84
N GLY A 760 -11.09 4.21 5.78
CA GLY A 760 -10.85 4.15 7.22
C GLY A 760 -11.99 3.41 7.92
N HIS A 761 -11.90 3.25 9.23
CA HIS A 761 -12.90 2.48 10.00
C HIS A 761 -13.44 3.23 11.21
N ASN A 762 -14.53 2.73 11.77
CA ASN A 762 -15.28 3.36 12.86
C ASN A 762 -14.71 3.18 14.29
N GLY A 763 -13.43 2.84 14.44
CA GLY A 763 -12.79 2.62 15.75
C GLY A 763 -13.27 1.39 16.55
N LEU A 764 -14.28 0.65 16.10
CA LEU A 764 -14.84 -0.48 16.85
C LEU A 764 -13.93 -1.74 16.78
N PRO A 765 -13.99 -2.63 17.80
CA PRO A 765 -13.22 -3.87 17.82
C PRO A 765 -13.77 -4.90 16.82
N PHE A 766 -12.98 -5.95 16.56
CA PHE A 766 -13.29 -7.03 15.61
C PHE A 766 -14.23 -8.12 16.20
N THR A 767 -15.16 -7.77 17.09
CA THR A 767 -16.16 -8.71 17.63
C THR A 767 -17.34 -8.87 16.68
N GLY A 768 -18.00 -10.03 16.71
CA GLY A 768 -19.17 -10.37 15.88
C GLY A 768 -20.51 -10.08 16.54
N GLY A 769 -21.46 -11.02 16.38
CA GLY A 769 -22.73 -11.05 17.13
C GLY A 769 -23.82 -10.05 16.73
N ASN A 770 -23.56 -9.06 15.87
CA ASN A 770 -24.62 -8.15 15.41
C ASN A 770 -25.56 -8.86 14.42
N THR A 771 -26.85 -8.93 14.76
CA THR A 771 -27.92 -9.55 13.96
C THR A 771 -28.62 -8.58 13.00
N ALA A 772 -28.14 -7.33 12.87
CA ALA A 772 -28.59 -6.36 11.87
C ALA A 772 -28.08 -6.75 10.47
N VAL A 773 -28.53 -7.91 10.01
CA VAL A 773 -28.31 -8.54 8.71
C VAL A 773 -29.61 -9.22 8.29
N ASP A 774 -29.71 -9.63 7.02
CA ASP A 774 -30.90 -10.30 6.48
C ASP A 774 -31.30 -11.56 7.29
N GLY A 775 -30.34 -12.17 7.99
CA GLY A 775 -30.55 -13.26 8.94
C GLY A 775 -30.75 -14.62 8.27
N VAL A 776 -30.90 -14.68 6.95
CA VAL A 776 -31.09 -15.89 6.13
C VAL A 776 -29.78 -16.30 5.46
N ILE A 777 -29.13 -15.37 4.76
CA ILE A 777 -27.87 -15.55 4.03
C ILE A 777 -26.69 -15.23 4.95
N ILE A 778 -26.72 -14.06 5.58
CA ILE A 778 -25.73 -13.65 6.57
C ILE A 778 -26.33 -13.81 7.95
N ARG A 779 -25.57 -14.47 8.83
CA ARG A 779 -26.02 -14.82 10.17
C ARG A 779 -25.46 -13.90 11.26
N GLU A 780 -24.27 -13.36 11.03
CA GLU A 780 -23.61 -12.37 11.88
C GLU A 780 -22.57 -11.58 11.07
N ARG A 781 -22.08 -10.46 11.61
CA ARG A 781 -21.00 -9.64 11.02
C ARG A 781 -20.13 -8.98 12.08
N LEU A 782 -18.96 -8.48 11.68
CA LEU A 782 -18.10 -7.66 12.53
C LEU A 782 -18.77 -6.33 12.92
N ASN A 783 -18.46 -5.87 14.14
CA ASN A 783 -18.82 -4.52 14.62
C ASN A 783 -17.97 -3.43 13.97
N ARG A 784 -16.69 -3.70 13.71
CA ARG A 784 -15.85 -2.80 12.90
C ARG A 784 -16.44 -2.70 11.49
N VAL A 785 -16.70 -1.47 11.07
CA VAL A 785 -17.17 -1.11 9.73
C VAL A 785 -16.17 -0.14 9.13
N TRP A 786 -15.86 -0.33 7.86
CA TRP A 786 -15.03 0.56 7.08
C TRP A 786 -15.90 1.39 6.14
N ARG A 787 -15.39 2.54 5.74
CA ARG A 787 -16.04 3.41 4.77
C ARG A 787 -15.04 3.94 3.77
N VAL A 788 -15.45 4.03 2.51
CA VAL A 788 -14.59 4.42 1.40
C VAL A 788 -14.98 5.81 0.90
N SER A 789 -14.01 6.71 0.77
CA SER A 789 -14.10 7.87 -0.13
C SER A 789 -13.50 7.50 -1.46
N GLU A 790 -14.23 7.81 -2.52
CA GLU A 790 -13.78 7.59 -3.88
C GLU A 790 -13.98 8.88 -4.69
N ASN A 791 -12.87 9.43 -5.19
CA ASN A 791 -12.90 10.60 -6.05
C ASN A 791 -12.77 10.15 -7.51
N SER A 792 -13.91 9.88 -8.14
CA SER A 792 -14.04 9.21 -9.45
C SER A 792 -13.70 7.70 -9.40
N ASP A 793 -14.22 6.95 -10.38
CA ASP A 793 -14.19 5.48 -10.41
C ASP A 793 -12.75 4.94 -10.59
N VAL A 794 -12.18 4.33 -9.54
CA VAL A 794 -10.85 3.69 -9.63
C VAL A 794 -10.91 2.28 -10.24
N GLY A 795 -12.11 1.84 -10.64
CA GLY A 795 -12.43 0.50 -11.08
C GLY A 795 -12.50 -0.50 -9.93
N SER A 796 -12.53 -1.78 -10.28
CA SER A 796 -12.49 -2.84 -9.27
C SER A 796 -11.11 -3.00 -8.67
N VAL A 797 -11.07 -3.35 -7.38
CA VAL A 797 -9.87 -3.63 -6.60
C VAL A 797 -9.89 -5.06 -6.05
N SER A 798 -8.72 -5.53 -5.64
CA SER A 798 -8.61 -6.63 -4.69
C SER A 798 -8.55 -6.07 -3.27
N ILE A 799 -9.17 -6.76 -2.32
CA ILE A 799 -9.21 -6.40 -0.91
C ILE A 799 -8.85 -7.63 -0.08
N SER A 800 -8.05 -7.42 0.97
CA SER A 800 -7.83 -8.44 1.98
C SER A 800 -8.01 -7.87 3.37
N VAL A 801 -8.54 -8.69 4.27
CA VAL A 801 -8.71 -8.33 5.68
C VAL A 801 -7.94 -9.33 6.53
N ASP A 802 -7.00 -8.81 7.32
CA ASP A 802 -6.26 -9.59 8.31
C ASP A 802 -7.11 -9.75 9.58
N LEU A 803 -7.60 -10.97 9.81
CA LEU A 803 -8.47 -11.35 10.92
C LEU A 803 -7.67 -12.02 12.05
N ALA A 804 -6.41 -11.62 12.23
CA ALA A 804 -5.59 -12.09 13.33
C ALA A 804 -6.28 -11.80 14.69
N GLY A 805 -6.36 -12.82 15.54
CA GLY A 805 -7.11 -12.76 16.81
C GLY A 805 -8.62 -13.00 16.67
N THR A 806 -9.16 -13.12 15.44
CA THR A 806 -10.60 -13.24 15.18
C THR A 806 -10.97 -14.44 14.28
N LEU A 807 -10.63 -15.65 14.74
CA LEU A 807 -11.00 -16.96 14.16
C LEU A 807 -10.71 -17.26 12.66
N GLY A 808 -10.12 -16.36 11.87
CA GLY A 808 -10.01 -16.44 10.40
C GLY A 808 -9.90 -17.84 9.78
N SER A 809 -8.89 -18.62 10.18
CA SER A 809 -8.63 -19.97 9.63
C SER A 809 -9.66 -21.05 10.01
N ALA A 810 -10.46 -20.86 11.07
CA ALA A 810 -11.57 -21.74 11.45
C ALA A 810 -12.87 -21.39 10.73
N LEU A 811 -13.02 -20.15 10.25
CA LEU A 811 -14.23 -19.64 9.59
C LEU A 811 -14.36 -20.15 8.15
N GLY A 812 -13.22 -20.37 7.47
CA GLY A 812 -13.17 -20.96 6.12
C GLY A 812 -14.07 -20.24 5.12
N SER A 813 -14.61 -20.96 4.13
CA SER A 813 -15.44 -20.40 3.06
C SER A 813 -16.78 -19.78 3.48
N ASN A 814 -17.06 -19.61 4.78
CA ASN A 814 -18.29 -19.00 5.30
C ASN A 814 -18.23 -17.48 5.42
N LEU A 815 -17.05 -16.86 5.32
CA LEU A 815 -16.96 -15.40 5.36
C LEU A 815 -17.38 -14.76 4.05
N ARG A 816 -17.98 -13.58 4.18
CA ARG A 816 -18.43 -12.74 3.07
C ARG A 816 -17.99 -11.31 3.28
N LEU A 817 -17.62 -10.65 2.20
CA LEU A 817 -17.57 -9.19 2.17
C LEU A 817 -19.01 -8.69 1.98
N LEU A 818 -19.45 -7.82 2.90
CA LEU A 818 -20.71 -7.11 2.82
C LEU A 818 -20.43 -5.67 2.45
N ILE A 819 -21.21 -5.11 1.53
CA ILE A 819 -21.14 -3.71 1.12
C ILE A 819 -22.54 -3.13 1.27
N ASP A 820 -22.65 -2.04 2.04
CA ASP A 820 -23.82 -1.19 2.25
C ASP A 820 -23.59 0.08 1.43
N ARG A 821 -24.41 0.25 0.39
CA ARG A 821 -24.31 1.29 -0.64
C ARG A 821 -25.40 2.35 -0.47
N ASP A 822 -26.59 1.96 -0.04
CA ASP A 822 -27.72 2.89 0.10
C ASP A 822 -27.72 3.61 1.46
N GLY A 823 -26.90 3.12 2.39
CA GLY A 823 -26.64 3.72 3.67
C GLY A 823 -27.67 3.37 4.74
N ASP A 824 -28.61 2.45 4.49
CA ASP A 824 -29.68 2.05 5.40
C ASP A 824 -29.21 1.08 6.52
N GLY A 825 -28.00 0.56 6.37
CA GLY A 825 -27.43 -0.49 7.20
C GLY A 825 -27.18 -1.76 6.38
N PHE A 826 -26.85 -2.87 7.05
CA PHE A 826 -26.57 -4.13 6.37
C PHE A 826 -27.82 -5.04 6.30
N ALA A 827 -29.02 -4.46 6.33
CA ALA A 827 -30.25 -5.19 6.63
C ALA A 827 -30.79 -6.05 5.46
N ASP A 828 -30.40 -5.77 4.22
CA ASP A 828 -30.93 -6.41 3.02
C ASP A 828 -29.88 -6.99 2.05
N ASN A 829 -28.58 -6.83 2.37
CA ASN A 829 -27.45 -7.18 1.52
C ASN A 829 -27.42 -6.42 0.17
N ASP A 830 -27.52 -5.09 0.21
CA ASP A 830 -27.23 -4.10 -0.85
C ASP A 830 -26.32 -4.55 -2.01
N VAL A 831 -25.23 -5.26 -1.71
CA VAL A 831 -24.47 -6.05 -2.68
C VAL A 831 -24.50 -7.53 -2.29
N THR A 832 -24.71 -8.40 -3.28
CA THR A 832 -24.64 -9.86 -3.09
C THR A 832 -23.34 -10.23 -2.36
N PRO A 833 -23.41 -10.90 -1.19
CA PRO A 833 -22.23 -11.13 -0.37
C PRO A 833 -21.12 -11.86 -1.16
N ILE A 834 -19.92 -11.26 -1.21
CA ILE A 834 -18.82 -11.75 -2.03
C ILE A 834 -18.04 -12.80 -1.24
N ALA A 835 -17.82 -13.99 -1.79
CA ALA A 835 -17.04 -15.04 -1.15
C ALA A 835 -15.53 -14.75 -1.24
N GLY A 836 -14.80 -14.98 -0.15
CA GLY A 836 -13.35 -14.77 -0.09
C GLY A 836 -12.55 -16.08 -0.14
N SER A 837 -11.29 -15.96 -0.51
CA SER A 837 -10.26 -17.01 -0.38
C SER A 837 -9.40 -16.77 0.88
N PHE A 838 -8.81 -17.83 1.45
CA PHE A 838 -8.10 -17.74 2.73
C PHE A 838 -6.63 -18.14 2.63
N SER A 839 -5.79 -17.43 3.38
CA SER A 839 -4.41 -17.81 3.68
C SER A 839 -4.08 -17.40 5.11
N GLY A 840 -3.93 -18.37 6.02
CA GLY A 840 -3.68 -18.08 7.44
C GLY A 840 -4.86 -17.33 8.08
N THR A 841 -4.60 -16.12 8.60
CA THR A 841 -5.61 -15.21 9.19
C THR A 841 -6.20 -14.24 8.18
N VAL A 842 -5.74 -14.25 6.93
CA VAL A 842 -6.13 -13.25 5.94
C VAL A 842 -7.19 -13.83 5.01
N VAL A 843 -8.30 -13.10 4.87
CA VAL A 843 -9.33 -13.36 3.84
C VAL A 843 -9.16 -12.35 2.70
N THR A 844 -9.25 -12.83 1.46
CA THR A 844 -9.06 -12.03 0.23
C THR A 844 -10.29 -12.10 -0.66
N PHE A 845 -10.68 -10.98 -1.24
CA PHE A 845 -11.75 -10.82 -2.23
C PHE A 845 -11.17 -10.10 -3.45
N SER A 846 -11.53 -10.52 -4.65
CA SER A 846 -11.06 -9.92 -5.91
C SER A 846 -12.21 -9.38 -6.75
N GLY A 847 -11.91 -8.37 -7.58
CA GLY A 847 -12.89 -7.75 -8.46
C GLY A 847 -13.98 -6.96 -7.72
N VAL A 848 -13.67 -6.41 -6.55
CA VAL A 848 -14.60 -5.64 -5.74
C VAL A 848 -14.66 -4.21 -6.27
N ASN A 849 -15.85 -3.74 -6.67
CA ASN A 849 -16.06 -2.36 -7.09
C ASN A 849 -16.82 -1.60 -6.00
N PHE A 850 -16.18 -0.58 -5.41
CA PHE A 850 -16.77 0.31 -4.42
C PHE A 850 -17.34 1.56 -5.11
N GLN A 851 -18.16 2.31 -4.38
CA GLN A 851 -18.67 3.62 -4.79
C GLN A 851 -18.48 4.62 -3.65
N ASN A 852 -18.39 5.91 -3.97
CA ASN A 852 -18.05 6.96 -3.00
C ASN A 852 -19.07 7.05 -1.85
N GLY A 853 -18.66 6.63 -0.65
CA GLY A 853 -19.50 6.56 0.54
C GLY A 853 -19.86 5.16 1.00
N ASP A 854 -19.55 4.12 0.21
CA ASP A 854 -19.83 2.73 0.53
C ASP A 854 -19.27 2.36 1.91
N ARG A 855 -20.09 1.65 2.69
CA ARG A 855 -19.67 1.00 3.93
C ARG A 855 -19.42 -0.47 3.65
N PHE A 856 -18.41 -1.05 4.30
CA PHE A 856 -18.19 -2.47 4.18
C PHE A 856 -17.73 -3.11 5.49
N THR A 857 -17.97 -4.41 5.59
CA THR A 857 -17.54 -5.23 6.73
C THR A 857 -17.51 -6.71 6.35
N ILE A 858 -17.07 -7.55 7.27
CA ILE A 858 -17.02 -9.00 7.09
C ILE A 858 -18.22 -9.65 7.79
N GLY A 859 -19.01 -10.37 7.01
CA GLY A 859 -20.13 -11.20 7.45
C GLY A 859 -19.78 -12.69 7.47
N ASN A 860 -20.59 -13.47 8.16
CA ASN A 860 -20.48 -14.92 8.26
C ASN A 860 -21.83 -15.58 7.91
N THR A 861 -21.82 -16.62 7.07
CA THR A 861 -23.02 -17.38 6.70
C THR A 861 -23.37 -18.49 7.69
N ASN A 862 -22.53 -18.77 8.69
CA ASN A 862 -22.71 -19.88 9.64
C ASN A 862 -22.64 -19.42 11.11
N LEU A 863 -23.77 -19.48 11.81
CA LEU A 863 -23.91 -19.20 13.26
C LEU A 863 -23.10 -20.13 14.18
N ALA A 864 -22.63 -21.28 13.69
CA ALA A 864 -21.96 -22.28 14.52
C ALA A 864 -20.49 -21.94 14.87
N LEU A 865 -19.95 -20.83 14.36
CA LEU A 865 -18.57 -20.39 14.59
C LEU A 865 -18.56 -18.91 14.97
N PRO A 866 -18.89 -18.55 16.23
CA PRO A 866 -18.91 -17.16 16.65
C PRO A 866 -17.49 -16.57 16.65
N LEU A 867 -17.37 -15.34 16.16
CA LEU A 867 -16.19 -14.48 16.26
C LEU A 867 -15.78 -14.26 17.75
N PRO A 868 -14.53 -13.81 18.07
CA PRO A 868 -13.88 -13.92 19.39
C PRO A 868 -14.74 -13.63 20.62
N ILE A 869 -14.54 -14.49 21.63
CA ILE A 869 -15.17 -14.62 22.97
C ILE A 869 -16.46 -13.81 23.18
N GLU A 870 -17.57 -14.54 23.24
CA GLU A 870 -18.85 -13.98 23.64
C GLU A 870 -19.12 -14.28 25.14
N LEU A 871 -18.92 -13.27 25.99
CA LEU A 871 -19.36 -13.31 27.39
C LEU A 871 -20.90 -13.22 27.43
N LEU A 872 -21.57 -14.31 27.78
CA LEU A 872 -23.04 -14.38 27.81
C LEU A 872 -23.61 -13.58 28.97
N ALA A 873 -23.03 -13.75 30.15
CA ALA A 873 -23.46 -13.09 31.37
C ALA A 873 -22.34 -13.11 32.39
N PHE A 874 -22.29 -12.05 33.22
CA PHE A 874 -21.55 -12.02 34.47
C PHE A 874 -22.51 -11.54 35.53
N GLU A 875 -22.79 -12.32 36.56
CA GLU A 875 -23.69 -11.99 37.65
C GLU A 875 -22.95 -12.03 38.99
N ALA A 876 -23.39 -11.16 39.90
CA ALA A 876 -22.87 -11.10 41.26
C ALA A 876 -24.06 -11.08 42.23
N SER A 877 -24.12 -12.06 43.12
CA SER A 877 -25.26 -12.27 44.02
C SER A 877 -24.81 -12.51 45.46
N VAL A 878 -25.57 -12.01 46.43
CA VAL A 878 -25.27 -12.21 47.85
C VAL A 878 -25.77 -13.57 48.29
N ILE A 879 -24.88 -14.45 48.77
CA ILE A 879 -25.23 -15.75 49.36
C ILE A 879 -24.52 -15.88 50.71
N GLN A 880 -25.29 -16.06 51.79
CA GLN A 880 -24.74 -16.27 53.15
C GLN A 880 -23.66 -15.26 53.58
N ASN A 881 -23.82 -13.99 53.18
CA ASN A 881 -22.88 -12.86 53.42
C ASN A 881 -21.58 -12.88 52.58
N GLU A 882 -21.46 -13.77 51.62
CA GLU A 882 -20.41 -13.75 50.59
C GLU A 882 -21.02 -13.31 49.25
N ILE A 883 -20.18 -12.91 48.30
CA ILE A 883 -20.65 -12.61 46.93
C ILE A 883 -20.27 -13.76 46.02
N LEU A 884 -21.28 -14.51 45.58
CA LEU A 884 -21.13 -15.49 44.52
C LEU A 884 -21.09 -14.76 43.17
N LEU A 885 -19.99 -14.95 42.46
CA LEU A 885 -19.69 -14.35 41.17
C LEU A 885 -19.73 -15.46 40.13
N GLN A 886 -20.67 -15.38 39.19
CA GLN A 886 -20.85 -16.41 38.17
C GLN A 886 -20.80 -15.78 36.80
N TRP A 887 -20.12 -16.43 35.87
CA TRP A 887 -20.18 -16.03 34.47
C TRP A 887 -20.17 -17.23 33.56
N SER A 888 -20.61 -16.97 32.34
CA SER A 888 -20.62 -17.98 31.30
C SER A 888 -20.11 -17.35 30.01
N THR A 889 -19.21 -18.06 29.36
CA THR A 889 -18.75 -17.78 28.00
C THR A 889 -19.53 -18.68 27.07
N ALA A 890 -19.99 -18.17 25.92
CA ALA A 890 -20.52 -19.03 24.85
C ALA A 890 -19.37 -19.78 24.18
N THR A 891 -18.28 -19.05 23.94
CA THR A 891 -17.02 -19.51 23.36
C THR A 891 -15.85 -18.73 23.97
N GLU A 892 -14.65 -19.29 23.88
CA GLU A 892 -13.38 -18.68 24.28
C GLU A 892 -12.33 -18.85 23.17
N LEU A 893 -11.53 -17.82 22.94
CA LEU A 893 -10.47 -17.78 21.94
C LEU A 893 -9.28 -17.04 22.55
N ASN A 894 -8.13 -17.72 22.62
CA ASN A 894 -6.88 -17.23 23.21
C ASN A 894 -6.99 -16.71 24.65
N ASN A 895 -8.02 -17.11 25.41
CA ASN A 895 -8.22 -16.66 26.78
C ASN A 895 -7.24 -17.34 27.73
N ASP A 896 -6.30 -16.58 28.29
CA ASP A 896 -5.40 -17.12 29.32
C ASP A 896 -6.13 -17.19 30.67
N TYR A 897 -6.74 -16.08 31.10
CA TYR A 897 -7.46 -16.03 32.38
C TYR A 897 -8.45 -14.87 32.52
N PHE A 898 -9.38 -15.02 33.45
CA PHE A 898 -10.23 -13.96 33.98
C PHE A 898 -9.69 -13.43 35.30
N THR A 899 -9.54 -12.12 35.44
CA THR A 899 -9.33 -11.43 36.72
C THR A 899 -10.65 -10.83 37.18
N ILE A 900 -11.13 -11.25 38.33
CA ILE A 900 -12.29 -10.62 38.97
C ILE A 900 -11.79 -9.41 39.74
N GLN A 901 -12.44 -8.28 39.53
CA GLN A 901 -12.12 -7.03 40.21
C GLN A 901 -13.31 -6.52 41.02
N ARG A 902 -13.00 -5.91 42.17
CA ARG A 902 -13.96 -5.28 43.07
C ARG A 902 -13.63 -3.80 43.27
N SER A 903 -14.65 -2.95 43.38
CA SER A 903 -14.50 -1.52 43.64
C SER A 903 -15.55 -1.03 44.65
N TYR A 904 -15.20 -0.01 45.42
CA TYR A 904 -16.13 0.69 46.31
C TYR A 904 -16.79 1.92 45.66
N ASN A 905 -16.16 2.49 44.62
CA ASN A 905 -16.60 3.73 43.96
C ASN A 905 -16.83 3.58 42.45
N GLY A 906 -16.50 2.43 41.87
CA GLY A 906 -16.56 2.19 40.42
C GLY A 906 -15.35 2.72 39.64
N GLU A 907 -14.40 3.40 40.29
CA GLU A 907 -13.23 4.03 39.66
C GLU A 907 -11.92 3.32 40.03
N SER A 908 -11.76 2.97 41.31
CA SER A 908 -10.57 2.26 41.84
C SER A 908 -10.89 0.78 42.04
N TRP A 909 -10.13 -0.10 41.41
CA TRP A 909 -10.44 -1.54 41.30
C TRP A 909 -9.34 -2.40 41.92
N ASP A 910 -9.71 -3.24 42.88
CA ASP A 910 -8.85 -4.26 43.49
C ASP A 910 -9.07 -5.61 42.81
N ALA A 911 -8.00 -6.34 42.49
CA ALA A 911 -8.10 -7.71 42.00
C ALA A 911 -8.38 -8.67 43.16
N ILE A 912 -9.45 -9.47 43.06
CA ILE A 912 -9.85 -10.39 44.13
C ILE A 912 -9.53 -11.86 43.81
N ALA A 913 -9.58 -12.24 42.54
CA ALA A 913 -9.30 -13.60 42.08
C ALA A 913 -8.83 -13.60 40.62
N THR A 914 -8.03 -14.59 40.27
CA THR A 914 -7.68 -14.90 38.87
C THR A 914 -8.07 -16.35 38.59
N ILE A 915 -8.98 -16.56 37.64
CA ILE A 915 -9.49 -17.87 37.26
C ILE A 915 -9.02 -18.17 35.85
N LYS A 916 -8.35 -19.32 35.67
CA LYS A 916 -7.81 -19.72 34.38
C LYS A 916 -8.93 -19.92 33.36
N GLY A 917 -8.75 -19.36 32.17
CA GLY A 917 -9.64 -19.54 31.03
C GLY A 917 -9.49 -20.92 30.40
N ALA A 918 -10.39 -21.27 29.50
CA ALA A 918 -10.32 -22.51 28.73
C ALA A 918 -9.25 -22.46 27.62
N GLY A 919 -8.58 -21.32 27.40
CA GLY A 919 -7.69 -21.10 26.27
C GLY A 919 -8.51 -20.91 25.00
N ASN A 920 -8.95 -22.02 24.42
CA ASN A 920 -9.84 -22.08 23.26
C ASN A 920 -11.00 -23.02 23.57
N SER A 921 -12.23 -22.53 23.54
CA SER A 921 -13.44 -23.33 23.74
C SER A 921 -14.53 -22.91 22.78
N LEU A 922 -15.16 -23.89 22.12
CA LEU A 922 -16.36 -23.67 21.30
C LEU A 922 -17.64 -24.11 22.03
N VAL A 923 -17.52 -24.50 23.30
CA VAL A 923 -18.61 -24.97 24.13
C VAL A 923 -18.78 -24.00 25.28
N ARG A 924 -20.05 -23.72 25.62
CA ARG A 924 -20.38 -22.89 26.77
C ARG A 924 -19.61 -23.39 27.99
N THR A 925 -18.87 -22.47 28.61
CA THR A 925 -18.11 -22.77 29.82
C THR A 925 -18.62 -21.88 30.94
N ASP A 926 -19.12 -22.51 31.99
CA ASP A 926 -19.63 -21.84 33.18
C ASP A 926 -18.51 -21.78 34.23
N TYR A 927 -18.33 -20.59 34.80
CA TYR A 927 -17.34 -20.32 35.81
C TYR A 927 -18.02 -19.72 37.03
N GLU A 928 -17.44 -19.99 38.19
CA GLU A 928 -17.84 -19.33 39.41
C GLU A 928 -16.65 -19.11 40.34
N THR A 929 -16.77 -18.07 41.15
CA THR A 929 -15.90 -17.84 42.30
C THR A 929 -16.66 -17.07 43.37
N THR A 930 -16.09 -17.00 44.56
CA THR A 930 -16.74 -16.36 45.71
C THR A 930 -15.81 -15.33 46.33
N ASP A 931 -16.32 -14.11 46.52
CA ASP A 931 -15.69 -13.13 47.40
C ASP A 931 -16.16 -13.39 48.84
N THR A 932 -15.29 -14.01 49.63
CA THR A 932 -15.54 -14.40 51.03
C THR A 932 -15.35 -13.25 52.02
N ASN A 933 -14.86 -12.09 51.57
CA ASN A 933 -14.68 -10.90 52.41
C ASN A 933 -15.18 -9.65 51.68
N PRO A 934 -16.47 -9.59 51.31
CA PRO A 934 -17.00 -8.50 50.52
C PRO A 934 -17.07 -7.19 51.31
N LEU A 935 -17.04 -6.07 50.59
CA LEU A 935 -17.21 -4.77 51.22
C LEU A 935 -18.65 -4.63 51.75
N MET A 936 -18.79 -4.12 52.98
CA MET A 936 -20.08 -3.79 53.56
C MET A 936 -20.72 -2.61 52.83
N GLY A 937 -22.04 -2.67 52.61
CA GLY A 937 -22.76 -1.67 51.84
C GLY A 937 -22.70 -1.94 50.35
N VAL A 938 -22.51 -0.90 49.53
CA VAL A 938 -22.48 -1.03 48.07
C VAL A 938 -21.07 -1.35 47.59
N SER A 939 -20.96 -2.39 46.78
CA SER A 939 -19.74 -2.76 46.07
C SER A 939 -20.03 -3.03 44.60
N TYR A 940 -19.00 -2.87 43.77
CA TYR A 940 -19.06 -3.06 42.33
C TYR A 940 -18.10 -4.16 41.94
N TYR A 941 -18.51 -5.05 41.05
CA TYR A 941 -17.70 -6.13 40.53
C TYR A 941 -17.64 -6.08 39.01
N ARG A 942 -16.51 -6.45 38.42
CA ARG A 942 -16.37 -6.67 36.98
C ARG A 942 -15.38 -7.79 36.72
N LEU A 943 -15.48 -8.40 35.54
CA LEU A 943 -14.45 -9.28 35.00
C LEU A 943 -13.52 -8.50 34.10
N LYS A 944 -12.23 -8.82 34.17
CA LYS A 944 -11.22 -8.49 33.18
C LYS A 944 -10.75 -9.80 32.55
N GLN A 945 -11.08 -10.03 31.30
CA GLN A 945 -10.49 -11.13 30.53
C GLN A 945 -9.09 -10.72 30.09
N THR A 946 -8.14 -11.66 30.10
CA THR A 946 -6.78 -11.46 29.58
C THR A 946 -6.42 -12.60 28.64
N ASP A 947 -6.07 -12.24 27.41
CA ASP A 947 -5.67 -13.21 26.38
C ASP A 947 -4.18 -13.55 26.50
N PHE A 948 -3.72 -14.61 25.83
CA PHE A 948 -2.31 -15.04 25.86
C PHE A 948 -1.32 -13.98 25.34
N ASP A 949 -1.77 -13.02 24.54
CA ASP A 949 -0.96 -11.90 24.04
C ASP A 949 -0.94 -10.68 25.00
N GLY A 950 -1.67 -10.75 26.12
CA GLY A 950 -1.79 -9.69 27.11
C GLY A 950 -2.90 -8.68 26.84
N THR A 951 -3.64 -8.81 25.74
CA THR A 951 -4.84 -8.01 25.45
C THR A 951 -5.90 -8.27 26.52
N SER A 952 -6.68 -7.25 26.87
CA SER A 952 -7.73 -7.42 27.88
C SER A 952 -9.01 -6.67 27.58
N THR A 953 -10.13 -7.30 27.90
CA THR A 953 -11.50 -6.77 27.76
C THR A 953 -12.21 -6.84 29.11
N TYR A 954 -13.22 -5.99 29.31
CA TYR A 954 -13.96 -5.91 30.57
C TYR A 954 -15.43 -6.23 30.38
N SER A 955 -16.04 -6.90 31.35
CA SER A 955 -17.50 -7.07 31.41
C SER A 955 -18.21 -5.77 31.80
N SER A 956 -19.53 -5.77 31.69
CA SER A 956 -20.36 -4.80 32.42
C SER A 956 -20.11 -4.89 33.92
N VAL A 957 -20.23 -3.75 34.62
CA VAL A 957 -20.10 -3.67 36.07
C VAL A 957 -21.39 -4.15 36.74
N LYS A 958 -21.27 -5.05 37.73
CA LYS A 958 -22.37 -5.48 38.59
C LYS A 958 -22.30 -4.81 39.95
N ARG A 959 -23.36 -4.10 40.31
CA ARG A 959 -23.53 -3.49 41.63
C ARG A 959 -24.18 -4.51 42.56
N VAL A 960 -23.54 -4.77 43.69
CA VAL A 960 -24.10 -5.60 44.76
C VAL A 960 -24.20 -4.76 46.02
N GLN A 961 -25.27 -4.98 46.79
CA GLN A 961 -25.43 -4.37 48.09
C GLN A 961 -25.51 -5.48 49.13
N VAL A 962 -24.51 -5.53 50.01
CA VAL A 962 -24.54 -6.39 51.18
C VAL A 962 -25.27 -5.62 52.28
N ASP A 963 -26.48 -6.07 52.60
CA ASP A 963 -27.28 -5.46 53.66
C ASP A 963 -26.53 -5.48 54.99
N GLU A 964 -26.64 -4.37 55.73
CA GLU A 964 -26.08 -4.24 57.08
C GLU A 964 -26.77 -5.22 58.05
N ARG A 965 -26.34 -6.49 58.10
CA ARG A 965 -26.75 -7.44 59.14
C ARG A 965 -26.05 -7.22 60.48
N TYR A 966 -24.99 -6.40 60.49
CA TYR A 966 -24.20 -6.14 61.68
C TYR A 966 -24.74 -4.93 62.41
N GLN A 967 -25.88 -5.10 63.08
CA GLN A 967 -26.31 -4.10 64.06
C GLN A 967 -25.43 -4.23 65.29
N LEU A 968 -24.73 -3.14 65.62
CA LEU A 968 -24.07 -3.00 66.91
C LEU A 968 -25.12 -3.12 68.02
N LYS A 969 -25.11 -4.26 68.73
CA LYS A 969 -25.93 -4.45 69.94
C LYS A 969 -25.03 -4.43 71.15
N ALA A 970 -25.50 -3.76 72.19
CA ALA A 970 -24.86 -3.77 73.50
C ALA A 970 -25.91 -4.06 74.57
N TYR A 971 -25.66 -5.05 75.41
CA TYR A 971 -26.54 -5.38 76.52
C TYR A 971 -25.74 -5.88 77.74
N PRO A 972 -26.26 -5.67 78.96
CA PRO A 972 -27.42 -4.84 79.27
C PRO A 972 -27.13 -3.36 79.00
N ASN A 973 -28.15 -2.60 78.62
CA ASN A 973 -28.10 -1.14 78.52
C ASN A 973 -29.45 -0.59 79.03
N PRO A 974 -29.52 0.03 80.23
CA PRO A 974 -28.40 0.46 81.09
C PRO A 974 -27.55 -0.65 81.70
N THR A 975 -26.36 -0.30 82.19
CA THR A 975 -25.37 -1.22 82.78
C THR A 975 -24.56 -0.55 83.90
N THR A 976 -24.05 -1.33 84.85
CA THR A 976 -23.11 -0.88 85.90
C THR A 976 -21.67 -0.70 85.41
N GLY A 977 -21.42 -0.73 84.09
CA GLY A 977 -20.09 -0.63 83.49
C GLY A 977 -19.58 -1.92 82.83
N LYS A 978 -20.33 -3.02 82.88
CA LYS A 978 -20.05 -4.27 82.14
C LYS A 978 -21.13 -4.54 81.10
N LEU A 979 -20.75 -4.72 79.84
CA LEU A 979 -21.69 -4.98 78.74
C LEU A 979 -21.10 -5.97 77.73
N THR A 980 -21.95 -6.80 77.16
CA THR A 980 -21.64 -7.64 76.01
C THR A 980 -21.93 -6.85 74.74
N VAL A 981 -20.94 -6.79 73.85
CA VAL A 981 -21.05 -6.19 72.53
C VAL A 981 -21.05 -7.28 71.49
N THR A 982 -22.11 -7.30 70.71
CA THR A 982 -22.26 -8.25 69.61
C THR A 982 -22.34 -7.51 68.28
N THR A 983 -21.51 -7.97 67.37
CA THR A 983 -21.55 -7.71 65.93
C THR A 983 -21.58 -9.07 65.26
N GLY A 984 -22.09 -9.19 64.03
CA GLY A 984 -22.05 -10.49 63.33
C GLY A 984 -20.66 -10.83 62.74
N PHE A 985 -19.60 -10.23 63.27
CA PHE A 985 -18.19 -10.52 63.01
C PHE A 985 -17.41 -10.36 64.32
N ASN A 986 -16.28 -11.05 64.46
CA ASN A 986 -15.43 -10.96 65.65
C ASN A 986 -14.83 -9.55 65.79
N LEU A 987 -14.84 -8.99 66.99
CA LEU A 987 -14.24 -7.68 67.27
C LEU A 987 -12.87 -7.84 67.90
N GLU A 988 -11.89 -7.06 67.46
CA GLU A 988 -10.62 -6.94 68.17
C GLU A 988 -10.67 -5.77 69.17
N PRO A 989 -9.85 -5.75 70.23
CA PRO A 989 -9.82 -4.64 71.19
C PRO A 989 -9.61 -3.27 70.54
N GLN A 990 -8.86 -3.17 69.44
CA GLN A 990 -8.67 -1.89 68.72
C GLN A 990 -9.93 -1.39 67.99
N ASP A 991 -10.91 -2.27 67.74
CA ASP A 991 -12.11 -1.95 66.98
C ASP A 991 -13.15 -1.21 67.85
N ILE A 992 -12.96 -1.14 69.18
CA ILE A 992 -13.96 -0.69 70.14
C ILE A 992 -13.48 0.54 70.92
N ARG A 993 -14.34 1.55 71.04
CA ARG A 993 -14.11 2.75 71.86
C ARG A 993 -15.35 3.10 72.67
N LEU A 994 -15.15 3.50 73.92
CA LEU A 994 -16.20 4.10 74.75
C LEU A 994 -15.87 5.58 74.98
N LEU A 995 -16.78 6.48 74.62
CA LEU A 995 -16.59 7.93 74.71
C LEU A 995 -17.60 8.53 75.69
N ASN A 996 -17.18 9.50 76.50
CA ASN A 996 -18.11 10.31 77.30
C ASN A 996 -18.83 11.37 76.43
N THR A 997 -19.76 12.13 77.00
CA THR A 997 -20.55 13.14 76.26
C THR A 997 -19.74 14.30 75.67
N ILE A 998 -18.48 14.48 76.08
CA ILE A 998 -17.55 15.48 75.52
C ILE A 998 -16.54 14.85 74.56
N GLY A 999 -16.72 13.58 74.18
CA GLY A 999 -15.89 12.87 73.19
C GLY A 999 -14.56 12.32 73.72
N GLN A 1000 -14.30 12.37 75.03
CA GLN A 1000 -13.10 11.79 75.62
C GLN A 1000 -13.25 10.28 75.79
N GLN A 1001 -12.19 9.53 75.47
CA GLN A 1001 -12.17 8.07 75.57
C GLN A 1001 -12.06 7.61 77.02
N VAL A 1002 -12.96 6.71 77.42
CA VAL A 1002 -12.97 6.02 78.71
C VAL A 1002 -12.18 4.72 78.58
N PRO A 1003 -11.24 4.41 79.50
CA PRO A 1003 -10.53 3.15 79.48
C PRO A 1003 -11.47 1.95 79.64
N ILE A 1004 -11.26 0.92 78.81
CA ILE A 1004 -12.04 -0.33 78.82
C ILE A 1004 -11.11 -1.54 78.86
N GLN A 1005 -11.58 -2.64 79.43
CA GLN A 1005 -11.03 -3.98 79.28
C GLN A 1005 -11.96 -4.78 78.36
N VAL A 1006 -11.39 -5.58 77.45
CA VAL A 1006 -12.15 -6.38 76.48
C VAL A 1006 -11.79 -7.85 76.66
N HIS A 1007 -12.78 -8.70 76.93
CA HIS A 1007 -12.62 -10.16 77.00
C HIS A 1007 -13.40 -10.81 75.85
N GLN A 1008 -12.74 -11.67 75.09
CA GLN A 1008 -13.35 -12.37 73.95
C GLN A 1008 -13.98 -13.70 74.41
N GLN A 1009 -15.25 -13.93 74.05
CA GLN A 1009 -15.92 -15.22 74.23
C GLN A 1009 -16.68 -15.62 72.96
N GLY A 1010 -16.17 -16.62 72.25
CA GLY A 1010 -16.80 -17.23 71.05
C GLY A 1010 -16.88 -16.36 69.78
N GLY A 1011 -16.81 -15.03 69.94
CA GLY A 1011 -17.02 -14.03 68.90
C GLY A 1011 -17.76 -12.78 69.44
N GLU A 1012 -18.39 -12.89 70.61
CA GLU A 1012 -18.87 -11.75 71.38
C GLU A 1012 -17.72 -11.10 72.17
N ALA A 1013 -17.77 -9.78 72.34
CA ALA A 1013 -16.81 -9.01 73.11
C ALA A 1013 -17.45 -8.50 74.41
N GLU A 1014 -17.00 -9.01 75.56
CA GLU A 1014 -17.37 -8.45 76.86
C GLU A 1014 -16.49 -7.23 77.17
N ILE A 1015 -17.13 -6.09 77.39
CA ILE A 1015 -16.47 -4.82 77.72
C ILE A 1015 -16.72 -4.50 79.18
N GLU A 1016 -15.64 -4.18 79.90
CA GLU A 1016 -15.69 -3.59 81.24
C GLU A 1016 -15.06 -2.19 81.22
N ALA A 1017 -15.88 -1.17 81.43
CA ALA A 1017 -15.42 0.20 81.61
C ALA A 1017 -14.75 0.36 82.98
N ILE A 1018 -13.56 0.97 83.01
CA ILE A 1018 -12.74 1.08 84.21
C ILE A 1018 -13.03 2.42 84.92
N ASN A 1019 -13.63 2.35 86.11
CA ASN A 1019 -14.05 3.49 86.93
C ASN A 1019 -14.93 4.53 86.19
N PRO A 1020 -15.97 4.15 85.43
CA PRO A 1020 -16.83 5.14 84.76
C PRO A 1020 -17.76 5.82 85.77
N PRO A 1021 -17.84 7.16 85.80
CA PRO A 1021 -18.93 7.85 86.49
C PRO A 1021 -20.31 7.47 85.90
N PRO A 1022 -21.40 7.49 86.69
CA PRO A 1022 -22.76 7.38 86.15
C PRO A 1022 -23.02 8.46 85.10
N GLY A 1023 -23.62 8.09 83.97
CA GLY A 1023 -23.81 9.00 82.85
C GLY A 1023 -24.10 8.32 81.51
N ILE A 1024 -24.13 9.15 80.47
CA ILE A 1024 -24.35 8.70 79.09
C ILE A 1024 -23.01 8.62 78.37
N TYR A 1025 -22.79 7.51 77.68
CA TYR A 1025 -21.61 7.23 76.89
C TYR A 1025 -22.00 6.86 75.46
N ILE A 1026 -21.05 7.00 74.54
CA ILE A 1026 -21.16 6.54 73.16
C ILE A 1026 -20.17 5.39 72.98
N LEU A 1027 -20.70 4.19 72.78
CA LEU A 1027 -19.92 3.04 72.33
C LEU A 1027 -19.77 3.16 70.81
N GLN A 1028 -18.55 3.27 70.32
CA GLN A 1028 -18.22 3.31 68.90
C GLN A 1028 -17.46 2.03 68.54
N VAL A 1029 -17.90 1.36 67.48
CA VAL A 1029 -17.19 0.19 66.92
C VAL A 1029 -16.81 0.50 65.48
N ARG A 1030 -15.56 0.25 65.11
CA ARG A 1030 -14.99 0.48 63.77
C ARG A 1030 -14.15 -0.72 63.36
N LYS A 1031 -14.47 -1.32 62.21
CA LYS A 1031 -13.68 -2.39 61.60
C LYS A 1031 -13.52 -2.11 60.11
N GLY A 1032 -12.30 -1.77 59.70
CA GLY A 1032 -12.03 -1.26 58.35
C GLY A 1032 -12.80 0.05 58.07
N PHE A 1033 -13.60 0.04 57.01
CA PHE A 1033 -14.48 1.15 56.62
C PHE A 1033 -15.82 1.17 57.36
N TRP A 1034 -16.30 0.02 57.87
CA TRP A 1034 -17.56 -0.06 58.61
C TRP A 1034 -17.39 0.59 60.00
N GLN A 1035 -18.40 1.35 60.43
CA GLN A 1035 -18.42 2.01 61.73
C GLN A 1035 -19.86 2.29 62.20
N GLN A 1036 -20.19 1.93 63.45
CA GLN A 1036 -21.46 2.28 64.09
C GLN A 1036 -21.25 2.82 65.52
N SER A 1037 -22.26 3.51 66.05
CA SER A 1037 -22.22 4.04 67.42
C SER A 1037 -23.54 3.82 68.13
N LEU A 1038 -23.47 3.44 69.41
CA LEU A 1038 -24.62 3.16 70.25
C LEU A 1038 -24.52 3.94 71.58
N ARG A 1039 -25.63 4.53 72.00
CA ARG A 1039 -25.70 5.24 73.28
C ARG A 1039 -25.81 4.23 74.44
N ILE A 1040 -24.88 4.28 75.39
CA ILE A 1040 -24.86 3.43 76.58
C ILE A 1040 -25.15 4.28 77.81
N ARG A 1041 -26.04 3.81 78.70
CA ARG A 1041 -26.30 4.44 79.99
C ARG A 1041 -25.64 3.64 81.11
N ILE A 1042 -24.93 4.35 81.98
CA ILE A 1042 -24.42 3.87 83.27
C ILE A 1042 -25.14 4.65 84.37
N ASP A 1043 -25.53 3.96 85.44
CA ASP A 1043 -26.27 4.48 86.60
C ASP A 1043 -25.60 4.04 87.91
#